data_AF-A0A329MJD4-F1
#
_entry.id   AF-A0A329MJD4-F1
#
_cell.length_a   1.000
_cell.length_b   1.000
_cell.length_c   1.000
_cell.angle_alpha   90.00
_cell.angle_beta   90.00
_cell.angle_gamma   90.00
#
_symmetry.space_group_name_H-M   'P 1'
#
loop_
_entity.id
_entity.type
_entity.pdbx_description
1 polymer ?
#
loop_
_entity_poly.entity_id
_entity_poly.type
_entity_poly.pdbx_seq_one_letter_code
_entity_poly.pdbx_strand_id
1 'polypeptide(L)'
;MKKRFTRNVSIFVCLALLLSLFLAAVPLPAHAETATPAASNLMGTYREPAQDPPVDGSGLELAAGAEGRATIVVTASATDLEKQAADELQLYIERLSGAKLPVATAAAASGVNIFVGGASPDPQPEQIRAGGTNMDSFRLSVGGDRIQLVGLTDRGTLFAAYELLEQLGVRWFAPGEIGTEIPSLATVRVKEQNTIQHPGVTNRYVGGMDYLFAQSPIEFVDEFEGKAWMQHRRGSSTSLPLGDHGMPCGITSAQRPDLYIQVNGRPTNQYDVTKPEVLACVVDGALAFMQANPDAKYISMGPLDGDDFGTTAWDADDFDPLMGSNSITDRYVKFYNQVLEQIEPQYPNVGIAFFAYLRYMRAPVREIPNPKLLPVIAPITVERMHSIKNDMSWERSYLEDLIDDWKKLGVNVSMYSYMYNLADPGMPFSLINRVVEEMNLYRDKDMNELRFEVLPSWAYQGPSLYLMANLSWNPELDVQKTLSEYFAKYYGPAAEPMWNHFRKLEDAIINADYYTGAVFDFLKILTPDVMASLETTLAEAESKVSADSIYAKRVRMNRVAFDFGKAFTNMRGAYLDFDFVKAKQHYDEAKTLLQTAALHSPVIIHPWAGGYIDVFWKYQIEQSYERVIDGNELVAKLPDEWLAMFIPGGNGEKLGLWKPGIGTQSWMKLKTFSETWSNQGLRYYKGEVWYRTSIDVADQYKDKPLRLWFGDIDESPRVWVNGTEIQPKATGIATVMPWEYDVSGAIKFGQKNDIVVSVRNQYLDELGTGGIVGPAMLWAPANRQGPTDPDELLTNPGFEDGMTGWTPYNYSILSPVKDPVHSGSKSLGISSRSGYYTGPMQDIKSALLENGPGTYDFSAMLRTESDTQNMYAAILIVDNGTYRSYVSSIEHVGSGEWSKASGSVEITWSGNLDLALIFTESQPESGNGNYFVDDFSLKKHKEAPPSKSTLTTSSSSIPAGTPFKVNYGLSSVNQAVYAQDIQLDYDPAVMEFVSAKSLIEGVSIVETVKEPEGKLRLIVVSQGSEHAVTGNAQVAEITFKAKSLSKTASGAISITSAKLGDEQGNEIQAELSSISVEITAANPGGGDGGGDGGGTGEMNADINQDGAVSIGDLSIMAAYYGIDNTSPNWEQAKKADVNKDGKIDIVDLAAVAKKIVG
;
A
#
# COMPACT_ATOMS: atom_id res chain seq x y z
N MET A 1 -69.34 -10.77 -2.54
CA MET A 1 -68.88 -10.26 -1.23
C MET A 1 -67.35 -10.21 -1.03
N LYS A 2 -66.49 -10.31 -2.07
CA LYS A 2 -65.01 -10.18 -1.93
C LYS A 2 -64.39 -8.87 -2.45
N LYS A 3 -65.19 -7.89 -2.92
CA LYS A 3 -64.69 -6.62 -3.49
C LYS A 3 -64.99 -5.36 -2.65
N ARG A 4 -65.62 -5.50 -1.48
CA ARG A 4 -65.92 -4.37 -0.56
C ARG A 4 -64.96 -4.27 0.63
N PHE A 5 -64.11 -5.26 0.88
CA PHE A 5 -63.18 -5.26 2.02
C PHE A 5 -61.80 -4.64 1.69
N THR A 6 -61.40 -4.62 0.43
CA THR A 6 -60.10 -4.08 -0.01
C THR A 6 -60.07 -2.57 -0.26
N ARG A 7 -61.22 -1.89 -0.29
CA ARG A 7 -61.27 -0.43 -0.54
C ARG A 7 -61.27 0.43 0.73
N ASN A 8 -61.60 -0.14 1.88
CA ASN A 8 -61.61 0.61 3.15
C ASN A 8 -60.27 0.53 3.90
N VAL A 9 -59.41 -0.45 3.61
CA VAL A 9 -58.07 -0.56 4.20
C VAL A 9 -57.09 0.44 3.55
N SER A 10 -57.18 0.67 2.23
CA SER A 10 -56.31 1.66 1.57
C SER A 10 -56.61 3.11 1.97
N ILE A 11 -57.86 3.45 2.33
CA ILE A 11 -58.20 4.81 2.78
C ILE A 11 -57.71 5.04 4.21
N PHE A 12 -57.78 4.04 5.10
CA PHE A 12 -57.23 4.15 6.46
C PHE A 12 -55.70 4.19 6.49
N VAL A 13 -55.03 3.43 5.62
CA VAL A 13 -53.56 3.48 5.50
C VAL A 13 -53.10 4.81 4.87
N CYS A 14 -53.83 5.35 3.88
CA CYS A 14 -53.52 6.67 3.34
C CYS A 14 -53.83 7.80 4.33
N LEU A 15 -54.90 7.71 5.14
CA LEU A 15 -55.18 8.71 6.18
C LEU A 15 -54.17 8.64 7.34
N ALA A 16 -53.69 7.45 7.70
CA ALA A 16 -52.64 7.29 8.70
C ALA A 16 -51.28 7.82 8.20
N LEU A 17 -50.96 7.61 6.91
CA LEU A 17 -49.77 8.19 6.27
C LEU A 17 -49.87 9.71 6.07
N LEU A 18 -51.08 10.24 5.80
CA LEU A 18 -51.32 11.68 5.74
C LEU A 18 -51.32 12.34 7.13
N LEU A 19 -51.81 11.67 8.17
CA LEU A 19 -51.66 12.16 9.55
C LEU A 19 -50.21 12.12 10.03
N SER A 20 -49.40 11.13 9.62
CA SER A 20 -47.96 11.12 9.91
C SER A 20 -47.21 12.21 9.13
N LEU A 21 -47.69 12.61 7.94
CA LEU A 21 -47.13 13.74 7.19
C LEU A 21 -47.50 15.12 7.78
N PHE A 22 -48.63 15.24 8.47
CA PHE A 22 -49.01 16.48 9.17
C PHE A 22 -48.39 16.61 10.58
N LEU A 23 -47.90 15.52 11.18
CA LEU A 23 -47.05 15.56 12.37
C LEU A 23 -45.55 15.78 12.05
N ALA A 24 -45.14 15.60 10.79
CA ALA A 24 -43.78 15.85 10.32
C ALA A 24 -43.55 17.29 9.79
N ALA A 25 -44.56 18.16 9.86
CA ALA A 25 -44.51 19.55 9.38
C ALA A 25 -44.60 20.59 10.51
N VAL A 26 -44.32 20.19 11.76
CA VAL A 26 -43.89 21.15 12.77
C VAL A 26 -42.38 21.30 12.54
N PRO A 27 -41.85 22.50 12.25
CA PRO A 27 -40.41 22.68 12.30
C PRO A 27 -39.99 22.22 13.69
N LEU A 28 -39.16 21.17 13.76
CA LEU A 28 -38.43 20.87 14.98
C LEU A 28 -37.93 22.23 15.45
N PRO A 29 -38.30 22.71 16.66
CA PRO A 29 -37.58 23.85 17.20
C PRO A 29 -36.12 23.44 17.05
N ALA A 30 -35.32 24.29 16.39
CA ALA A 30 -33.88 24.21 16.49
C ALA A 30 -33.63 23.81 17.94
N HIS A 31 -33.09 22.61 18.15
CA HIS A 31 -32.67 22.24 19.49
C HIS A 31 -31.74 23.39 19.84
N ALA A 32 -32.23 24.29 20.69
CA ALA A 32 -31.34 25.16 21.42
C ALA A 32 -30.34 24.17 21.98
N GLU A 33 -29.06 24.37 21.64
CA GLU A 33 -27.95 23.69 22.29
C GLU A 33 -28.15 23.90 23.79
N THR A 34 -28.93 23.01 24.41
CA THR A 34 -28.72 22.67 25.80
C THR A 34 -27.40 21.96 25.72
N ALA A 35 -26.32 22.74 25.90
CA ALA A 35 -24.97 22.24 25.98
C ALA A 35 -25.03 20.97 26.82
N THR A 36 -24.80 19.82 26.18
CA THR A 36 -24.53 18.57 26.87
C THR A 36 -23.47 18.95 27.93
N PRO A 37 -23.69 18.67 29.22
CA PRO A 37 -22.70 19.03 30.23
C PRO A 37 -21.36 18.47 29.76
N ALA A 38 -20.37 19.35 29.57
CA ALA A 38 -19.06 18.95 29.07
C ALA A 38 -18.55 17.76 29.89
N ALA A 39 -18.02 16.73 29.20
CA ALA A 39 -17.47 15.58 29.88
C ALA A 39 -16.42 16.07 30.90
N SER A 40 -16.56 15.66 32.16
CA SER A 40 -15.72 16.20 33.21
C SER A 40 -14.32 15.59 33.13
N ASN A 41 -13.30 16.42 32.91
CA ASN A 41 -11.92 16.00 33.02
C ASN A 41 -11.59 15.58 34.45
N LEU A 42 -11.19 14.31 34.64
CA LEU A 42 -10.99 13.72 35.95
C LEU A 42 -9.72 14.20 36.64
N MET A 43 -8.77 14.76 35.90
CA MET A 43 -7.61 15.43 36.49
C MET A 43 -8.05 16.68 37.26
N GLY A 44 -8.99 17.47 36.73
CA GLY A 44 -9.32 18.76 37.34
C GLY A 44 -8.11 19.68 37.54
N THR A 45 -8.12 20.52 38.58
CA THR A 45 -7.02 21.46 38.86
C THR A 45 -5.84 20.77 39.52
N TYR A 46 -4.61 21.16 39.14
CA TYR A 46 -3.40 20.68 39.81
C TYR A 46 -3.46 20.95 41.32
N ARG A 47 -3.05 19.97 42.12
CA ARG A 47 -2.92 20.09 43.56
C ARG A 47 -1.53 19.62 43.92
N GLU A 48 -0.71 20.52 44.45
CA GLU A 48 0.58 20.14 45.01
C GLU A 48 0.38 18.98 46.00
N PRO A 49 1.09 17.84 45.82
CA PRO A 49 0.98 16.75 46.75
C PRO A 49 1.39 17.22 48.14
N ALA A 50 0.66 16.76 49.17
CA ALA A 50 1.04 17.03 50.54
C ALA A 50 2.48 16.55 50.76
N GLN A 51 3.31 17.37 51.39
CA GLN A 51 4.66 16.94 51.75
C GLN A 51 4.56 15.68 52.60
N ASP A 52 5.42 14.71 52.30
CA ASP A 52 5.53 13.52 53.13
C ASP A 52 5.78 13.98 54.58
N PRO A 53 5.03 13.44 55.56
CA PRO A 53 5.22 13.82 56.95
C PRO A 53 6.69 13.60 57.32
N PRO A 54 7.29 14.47 58.16
CA PRO A 54 8.69 14.30 58.57
C PRO A 54 8.90 12.87 59.04
N VAL A 55 9.99 12.25 58.59
CA VAL A 55 10.39 10.91 59.07
C VAL A 55 10.50 11.02 60.58
N ASP A 56 9.50 10.49 61.29
CA ASP A 56 9.55 10.45 62.74
C ASP A 56 10.76 9.58 63.16
N GLY A 57 11.38 9.89 64.29
CA GLY A 57 12.59 9.17 64.73
C GLY A 57 12.36 7.71 65.17
N SER A 58 11.13 7.19 65.05
CA SER A 58 10.77 5.82 65.41
C SER A 58 10.87 4.86 64.21
N GLY A 59 10.95 3.56 64.51
CA GLY A 59 11.15 2.50 63.52
C GLY A 59 12.59 1.99 63.42
N LEU A 60 12.76 0.92 62.66
CA LEU A 60 14.04 0.24 62.47
C LEU A 60 14.94 1.03 61.55
N GLU A 61 16.17 1.24 61.99
CA GLU A 61 17.20 1.94 61.22
C GLU A 61 17.97 0.94 60.35
N LEU A 62 17.86 1.08 59.03
CA LEU A 62 18.57 0.23 58.08
C LEU A 62 19.95 0.77 57.73
N ALA A 63 20.07 2.10 57.68
CA ALA A 63 21.32 2.80 57.39
C ALA A 63 21.27 4.23 57.96
N ALA A 64 22.42 4.76 58.37
CA ALA A 64 22.63 6.17 58.68
C ALA A 64 23.91 6.68 58.02
N GLY A 65 23.78 7.63 57.10
CA GLY A 65 24.84 7.97 56.16
C GLY A 65 25.35 6.73 55.43
N ALA A 66 26.68 6.60 55.28
CA ALA A 66 27.31 5.45 54.63
C ALA A 66 27.45 4.20 55.54
N GLU A 67 26.92 4.22 56.77
CA GLU A 67 26.98 3.08 57.69
C GLU A 67 25.71 2.22 57.58
N GLY A 68 25.87 0.98 57.12
CA GLY A 68 24.81 -0.02 57.09
C GLY A 68 24.55 -0.63 58.47
N ARG A 69 23.28 -0.68 58.89
CA ARG A 69 22.83 -1.26 60.17
C ARG A 69 21.97 -2.50 60.03
N ALA A 70 21.68 -2.87 58.78
CA ALA A 70 20.89 -4.04 58.44
C ALA A 70 21.66 -5.02 57.55
N THR A 71 21.26 -6.29 57.60
CA THR A 71 21.69 -7.35 56.68
C THR A 71 20.49 -7.85 55.90
N ILE A 72 20.62 -7.99 54.57
CA ILE A 72 19.63 -8.65 53.72
C ILE A 72 19.89 -10.14 53.78
N VAL A 73 18.88 -10.91 54.19
CA VAL A 73 19.00 -12.34 54.48
C VAL A 73 18.28 -13.16 53.44
N VAL A 74 19.02 -14.02 52.75
CA VAL A 74 18.54 -14.99 51.75
C VAL A 74 18.92 -16.42 52.14
N THR A 75 18.23 -17.41 51.59
CA THR A 75 18.63 -18.82 51.76
C THR A 75 19.72 -19.21 50.75
N ALA A 76 20.46 -20.28 51.02
CA ALA A 76 21.41 -20.83 50.05
C ALA A 76 20.72 -21.40 48.79
N SER A 77 19.43 -21.71 48.89
CA SER A 77 18.57 -22.20 47.82
C SER A 77 17.60 -21.14 47.32
N ALA A 78 17.92 -19.85 47.48
CA ALA A 78 17.03 -18.76 47.07
C ALA A 78 16.71 -18.85 45.58
N THR A 79 15.46 -18.58 45.21
CA THR A 79 15.06 -18.54 43.79
C THR A 79 15.67 -17.31 43.11
N ASP A 80 15.62 -17.26 41.78
CA ASP A 80 16.18 -16.12 41.05
C ASP A 80 15.41 -14.81 41.33
N LEU A 81 14.09 -14.88 41.57
CA LEU A 81 13.30 -13.73 42.01
C LEU A 81 13.62 -13.29 43.44
N GLU A 82 13.93 -14.24 44.34
CA GLU A 82 14.38 -13.90 45.70
C GLU A 82 15.78 -13.26 45.70
N LYS A 83 16.69 -13.72 44.82
CA LYS A 83 18.00 -13.07 44.63
C LYS A 83 17.83 -11.67 44.04
N GLN A 84 16.98 -11.53 43.01
CA GLN A 84 16.66 -10.23 42.42
C GLN A 84 16.12 -9.26 43.48
N ALA A 85 15.19 -9.72 44.34
CA ALA A 85 14.67 -8.91 45.43
C ALA A 85 15.78 -8.43 46.39
N ALA A 86 16.71 -9.32 46.76
CA ALA A 86 17.83 -8.98 47.61
C ALA A 86 18.81 -7.98 46.96
N ASP A 87 19.13 -8.19 45.68
CA ASP A 87 20.03 -7.33 44.91
C ASP A 87 19.44 -5.93 44.69
N GLU A 88 18.16 -5.83 44.36
CA GLU A 88 17.48 -4.54 44.20
C GLU A 88 17.32 -3.82 45.55
N LEU A 89 17.01 -4.53 46.64
CA LEU A 89 17.01 -3.92 47.99
C LEU A 89 18.37 -3.34 48.34
N GLN A 90 19.46 -4.09 48.11
CA GLN A 90 20.82 -3.59 48.35
C GLN A 90 21.10 -2.35 47.50
N LEU A 91 20.83 -2.44 46.19
CA LEU A 91 21.07 -1.36 45.23
C LEU A 91 20.34 -0.08 45.62
N TYR A 92 19.03 -0.15 45.85
CA TYR A 92 18.24 1.04 46.13
C TYR A 92 18.51 1.60 47.52
N ILE A 93 18.74 0.77 48.55
CA ILE A 93 19.14 1.27 49.87
C ILE A 93 20.52 1.96 49.81
N GLU A 94 21.45 1.42 49.04
CA GLU A 94 22.75 2.06 48.78
C GLU A 94 22.54 3.41 48.06
N ARG A 95 21.65 3.50 47.07
CA ARG A 95 21.35 4.77 46.39
C ARG A 95 20.59 5.77 47.27
N LEU A 96 19.75 5.30 48.18
CA LEU A 96 19.01 6.14 49.15
C LEU A 96 19.96 6.77 50.18
N SER A 97 20.93 6.01 50.70
CA SER A 97 21.71 6.38 51.90
C SER A 97 23.23 6.52 51.71
N GLY A 98 23.78 5.89 50.66
CA GLY A 98 25.21 5.66 50.48
C GLY A 98 25.75 4.42 51.18
N ALA A 99 24.94 3.70 51.96
CA ALA A 99 25.35 2.49 52.67
C ALA A 99 25.03 1.22 51.89
N LYS A 100 26.06 0.43 51.57
CA LYS A 100 25.88 -0.90 50.99
C LYS A 100 25.61 -1.94 52.07
N LEU A 101 24.38 -2.44 52.14
CA LEU A 101 24.01 -3.48 53.09
C LEU A 101 24.57 -4.85 52.68
N PRO A 102 25.13 -5.66 53.59
CA PRO A 102 25.54 -7.02 53.27
C PRO A 102 24.34 -7.91 52.88
N VAL A 103 24.53 -8.80 51.90
CA VAL A 103 23.62 -9.91 51.59
C VAL A 103 24.24 -11.19 52.14
N ALA A 104 23.54 -11.90 53.01
CA ALA A 104 24.08 -13.07 53.71
C ALA A 104 23.01 -14.15 54.01
N THR A 105 23.45 -15.31 54.49
CA THR A 105 22.54 -16.30 55.10
C THR A 105 22.27 -15.98 56.57
N ALA A 106 21.19 -16.51 57.13
CA ALA A 106 20.77 -16.22 58.51
C ALA A 106 21.87 -16.48 59.56
N ALA A 107 22.75 -17.46 59.33
CA ALA A 107 23.86 -17.77 60.23
C ALA A 107 24.97 -16.71 60.28
N ALA A 108 25.09 -15.90 59.22
CA ALA A 108 26.10 -14.85 59.08
C ALA A 108 25.51 -13.44 59.20
N ALA A 109 24.20 -13.32 59.46
CA ALA A 109 23.50 -12.04 59.53
C ALA A 109 23.71 -11.35 60.89
N SER A 110 23.76 -10.01 60.87
CA SER A 110 23.94 -9.19 62.08
C SER A 110 23.18 -7.87 61.95
N GLY A 111 22.89 -7.22 63.08
CA GLY A 111 22.07 -6.00 63.10
C GLY A 111 20.60 -6.29 62.79
N VAL A 112 19.94 -5.36 62.12
CA VAL A 112 18.56 -5.53 61.67
C VAL A 112 18.52 -6.51 60.50
N ASN A 113 17.68 -7.54 60.55
CA ASN A 113 17.64 -8.56 59.49
C ASN A 113 16.45 -8.33 58.55
N ILE A 114 16.72 -8.18 57.25
CA ILE A 114 15.71 -8.11 56.18
C ILE A 114 15.60 -9.48 55.53
N PHE A 115 14.68 -10.32 55.98
CA PHE A 115 14.49 -11.66 55.46
C PHE A 115 13.66 -11.65 54.18
N VAL A 116 14.23 -12.22 53.11
CA VAL A 116 13.60 -12.35 51.80
C VAL A 116 13.06 -13.77 51.62
N GLY A 117 11.75 -13.88 51.40
CA GLY A 117 11.06 -15.11 51.03
C GLY A 117 11.31 -16.26 52.00
N GLY A 118 11.84 -17.37 51.48
CA GLY A 118 12.14 -18.58 52.25
C GLY A 118 13.12 -18.40 53.41
N ALA A 119 13.81 -17.26 53.50
CA ALA A 119 14.68 -16.95 54.64
C ALA A 119 13.91 -16.47 55.88
N SER A 120 12.62 -16.12 55.73
CA SER A 120 11.79 -15.61 56.82
C SER A 120 11.61 -16.66 57.93
N PRO A 121 11.95 -16.34 59.19
CA PRO A 121 11.78 -17.26 60.32
C PRO A 121 10.32 -17.43 60.76
N ASP A 122 9.44 -16.50 60.40
CA ASP A 122 8.01 -16.52 60.72
C ASP A 122 7.18 -16.02 59.52
N PRO A 123 7.05 -16.84 58.46
CA PRO A 123 6.51 -16.40 57.18
C PRO A 123 5.00 -16.12 57.21
N GLN A 124 4.25 -16.84 58.05
CA GLN A 124 2.79 -16.70 58.24
C GLN A 124 1.97 -16.59 56.93
N PRO A 125 2.13 -17.51 55.96
CA PRO A 125 1.41 -17.44 54.68
C PRO A 125 -0.11 -17.53 54.84
N GLU A 126 -0.61 -18.11 55.92
CA GLU A 126 -2.04 -18.13 56.24
C GLU A 126 -2.64 -16.74 56.50
N GLN A 127 -1.84 -15.77 56.97
CA GLN A 127 -2.31 -14.38 57.07
C GLN A 127 -2.53 -13.76 55.70
N ILE A 128 -1.70 -14.11 54.72
CA ILE A 128 -1.89 -13.68 53.33
C ILE A 128 -3.15 -14.36 52.79
N ARG A 129 -3.28 -15.69 52.96
CA ARG A 129 -4.44 -16.45 52.47
C ARG A 129 -5.78 -16.01 53.07
N ALA A 130 -5.78 -15.38 54.24
CA ALA A 130 -6.98 -14.83 54.85
C ALA A 130 -7.63 -13.69 54.04
N GLY A 131 -6.84 -12.93 53.28
CA GLY A 131 -7.33 -11.86 52.40
C GLY A 131 -7.46 -12.26 50.92
N GLY A 132 -6.83 -13.37 50.50
CA GLY A 132 -6.93 -13.90 49.14
C GLY A 132 -5.83 -14.89 48.80
N THR A 133 -6.04 -15.67 47.73
CA THR A 133 -5.10 -16.73 47.30
C THR A 133 -4.37 -16.41 46.00
N ASN A 134 -4.43 -15.17 45.52
CA ASN A 134 -3.69 -14.79 44.31
C ASN A 134 -2.18 -14.96 44.55
N MET A 135 -1.49 -15.60 43.61
CA MET A 135 -0.07 -15.96 43.72
C MET A 135 0.87 -14.75 43.92
N ASP A 136 0.44 -13.55 43.55
CA ASP A 136 1.21 -12.30 43.69
C ASP A 136 1.06 -11.65 45.06
N SER A 137 0.18 -12.17 45.89
CA SER A 137 -0.10 -11.62 47.22
C SER A 137 1.10 -11.77 48.13
N PHE A 138 1.28 -10.77 49.00
CA PHE A 138 2.45 -10.73 49.88
C PHE A 138 2.16 -10.09 51.24
N ARG A 139 3.11 -10.28 52.14
CA ARG A 139 3.19 -9.68 53.47
C ARG A 139 4.56 -9.02 53.66
N LEU A 140 4.53 -7.75 54.05
CA LEU A 140 5.64 -6.97 54.57
C LEU A 140 5.41 -6.77 56.08
N SER A 141 6.23 -7.43 56.90
CA SER A 141 6.16 -7.32 58.36
C SER A 141 7.43 -6.73 58.93
N VAL A 142 7.28 -5.72 59.79
CA VAL A 142 8.38 -5.00 60.45
C VAL A 142 8.07 -4.98 61.95
N GLY A 143 8.96 -5.54 62.76
CA GLY A 143 8.81 -5.55 64.21
C GLY A 143 9.96 -6.23 64.92
N GLY A 144 10.25 -5.81 66.16
CA GLY A 144 11.44 -6.26 66.86
C GLY A 144 12.70 -5.77 66.13
N ASP A 145 13.62 -6.68 65.81
CA ASP A 145 14.88 -6.44 65.06
C ASP A 145 14.85 -7.02 63.64
N ARG A 146 13.65 -7.27 63.09
CA ARG A 146 13.48 -7.95 61.79
C ARG A 146 12.47 -7.28 60.87
N ILE A 147 12.74 -7.42 59.58
CA ILE A 147 11.84 -7.16 58.46
C ILE A 147 11.65 -8.49 57.72
N GLN A 148 10.42 -8.84 57.37
CA GLN A 148 10.09 -10.08 56.67
C GLN A 148 9.28 -9.76 55.43
N LEU A 149 9.80 -10.16 54.27
CA LEU A 149 9.22 -9.98 52.94
C LEU A 149 8.79 -11.34 52.42
N VAL A 150 7.49 -11.63 52.46
CA VAL A 150 6.98 -12.99 52.22
C VAL A 150 5.84 -12.96 51.23
N GLY A 151 6.00 -13.61 50.09
CA GLY A 151 4.91 -13.87 49.13
C GLY A 151 4.28 -15.25 49.27
N LEU A 152 3.11 -15.45 48.64
CA LEU A 152 2.60 -16.80 48.37
C LEU A 152 3.45 -17.54 47.31
N THR A 153 4.19 -16.77 46.51
CA THR A 153 5.22 -17.22 45.57
C THR A 153 6.46 -16.32 45.70
N ASP A 154 7.55 -16.69 45.05
CA ASP A 154 8.74 -15.85 44.96
C ASP A 154 8.50 -14.53 44.22
N ARG A 155 7.56 -14.48 43.26
CA ARG A 155 7.09 -13.23 42.67
C ARG A 155 6.39 -12.32 43.68
N GLY A 156 5.52 -12.87 44.52
CA GLY A 156 4.93 -12.11 45.64
C GLY A 156 6.00 -11.57 46.60
N THR A 157 7.06 -12.35 46.86
CA THR A 157 8.22 -11.91 47.66
C THR A 157 8.94 -10.73 47.00
N LEU A 158 9.16 -10.76 45.68
CA LEU A 158 9.73 -9.64 44.95
C LEU A 158 8.85 -8.38 45.06
N PHE A 159 7.52 -8.52 44.96
CA PHE A 159 6.60 -7.39 45.13
C PHE A 159 6.57 -6.83 46.55
N ALA A 160 6.82 -7.66 47.57
CA ALA A 160 7.02 -7.17 48.95
C ALA A 160 8.28 -6.31 49.08
N ALA A 161 9.35 -6.64 48.35
CA ALA A 161 10.56 -5.82 48.30
C ALA A 161 10.28 -4.48 47.58
N TYR A 162 9.55 -4.49 46.47
CA TYR A 162 9.14 -3.27 45.78
C TYR A 162 8.22 -2.39 46.63
N GLU A 163 7.31 -2.98 47.40
CA GLU A 163 6.50 -2.26 48.38
C GLU A 163 7.36 -1.55 49.42
N LEU A 164 8.36 -2.23 49.99
CA LEU A 164 9.28 -1.62 50.95
C LEU A 164 10.03 -0.43 50.32
N LEU A 165 10.53 -0.59 49.09
CA LEU A 165 11.24 0.47 48.37
C LEU A 165 10.32 1.67 48.04
N GLU A 166 9.07 1.41 47.66
CA GLU A 166 8.08 2.47 47.44
C GLU A 166 7.73 3.20 48.74
N GLN A 167 7.63 2.51 49.88
CA GLN A 167 7.45 3.16 51.18
C GLN A 167 8.65 4.02 51.59
N LEU A 168 9.86 3.68 51.12
CA LEU A 168 11.08 4.49 51.28
C LEU A 168 11.19 5.64 50.26
N GLY A 169 10.21 5.76 49.36
CA GLY A 169 10.07 6.87 48.43
C GLY A 169 10.60 6.61 47.02
N VAL A 170 11.13 5.43 46.72
CA VAL A 170 11.56 5.03 45.36
C VAL A 170 10.33 4.97 44.45
N ARG A 171 10.44 5.47 43.22
CA ARG A 171 9.39 5.40 42.19
C ARG A 171 9.96 5.03 40.84
N TRP A 172 9.21 4.22 40.09
CA TRP A 172 9.49 3.87 38.69
C TRP A 172 8.34 4.37 37.83
N PHE A 173 8.50 5.54 37.23
CA PHE A 173 7.47 6.21 36.42
C PHE A 173 7.52 5.82 34.94
N ALA A 174 8.71 5.48 34.44
CA ALA A 174 8.99 4.96 33.12
C ALA A 174 10.21 4.01 33.18
N PRO A 175 10.61 3.34 32.09
CA PRO A 175 11.82 2.53 32.09
C PRO A 175 13.11 3.35 32.28
N GLY A 176 14.14 2.69 32.79
CA GLY A 176 15.49 3.23 32.93
C GLY A 176 15.69 4.32 33.99
N GLU A 177 16.91 4.85 34.04
CA GLU A 177 17.31 5.89 35.00
C GLU A 177 16.49 7.18 34.89
N ILE A 178 16.12 7.58 33.67
CA ILE A 178 15.27 8.75 33.46
C ILE A 178 13.86 8.55 34.01
N GLY A 179 13.37 7.31 34.03
CA GLY A 179 12.09 6.91 34.58
C GLY A 179 12.07 6.74 36.10
N THR A 180 13.23 6.69 36.74
CA THR A 180 13.37 6.31 38.15
C THR A 180 13.63 7.52 39.04
N GLU A 181 12.86 7.65 40.13
CA GLU A 181 13.03 8.68 41.15
C GLU A 181 13.46 8.05 42.47
N ILE A 182 14.56 8.54 43.05
CA ILE A 182 15.13 8.03 44.29
C ILE A 182 15.47 9.20 45.19
N PRO A 183 14.83 9.34 46.37
CA PRO A 183 15.17 10.41 47.30
C PRO A 183 16.54 10.17 47.94
N SER A 184 17.20 11.24 48.38
CA SER A 184 18.39 11.12 49.22
C SER A 184 17.98 11.20 50.70
N LEU A 185 18.29 10.16 51.47
CA LEU A 185 17.92 10.02 52.87
C LEU A 185 19.18 9.95 53.75
N ALA A 186 19.32 10.90 54.68
CA ALA A 186 20.40 10.86 55.67
C ALA A 186 20.32 9.62 56.59
N THR A 187 19.10 9.10 56.80
CA THR A 187 18.86 7.89 57.56
C THR A 187 17.68 7.15 56.94
N VAL A 188 17.86 5.87 56.64
CA VAL A 188 16.81 4.99 56.12
C VAL A 188 16.13 4.31 57.31
N ARG A 189 14.86 4.66 57.54
CA ARG A 189 14.04 4.08 58.61
C ARG A 189 12.80 3.41 58.04
N VAL A 190 12.40 2.30 58.65
CA VAL A 190 11.16 1.60 58.33
C VAL A 190 10.32 1.49 59.60
N LYS A 191 9.06 1.96 59.53
CA LYS A 191 8.14 1.91 60.65
C LYS A 191 7.66 0.48 60.91
N GLU A 192 7.38 0.17 62.18
CA GLU A 192 6.73 -1.08 62.55
C GLU A 192 5.38 -1.20 61.82
N GLN A 193 5.14 -2.35 61.21
CA GLN A 193 3.95 -2.59 60.38
C GLN A 193 3.72 -4.09 60.16
N ASN A 194 2.50 -4.41 59.72
CA ASN A 194 2.14 -5.71 59.19
C ASN A 194 1.25 -5.50 57.96
N THR A 195 1.88 -5.14 56.85
CA THR A 195 1.20 -4.80 55.60
C THR A 195 1.00 -6.07 54.79
N ILE A 196 -0.24 -6.35 54.42
CA ILE A 196 -0.61 -7.46 53.54
C ILE A 196 -1.33 -6.85 52.34
N GLN A 197 -0.90 -7.22 51.14
CA GLN A 197 -1.50 -6.73 49.91
C GLN A 197 -1.88 -7.87 48.98
N HIS A 198 -3.01 -7.65 48.29
CA HIS A 198 -3.55 -8.49 47.23
C HIS A 198 -3.77 -7.62 46.00
N PRO A 199 -3.54 -8.13 44.78
CA PRO A 199 -3.91 -7.39 43.58
C PRO A 199 -5.43 -7.30 43.46
N GLY A 200 -5.94 -6.13 43.08
CA GLY A 200 -7.37 -5.92 42.82
C GLY A 200 -7.86 -6.54 41.51
N VAL A 201 -6.98 -6.67 40.51
CA VAL A 201 -7.22 -7.44 39.28
C VAL A 201 -6.38 -8.70 39.32
N THR A 202 -6.97 -9.88 39.18
CA THR A 202 -6.31 -11.19 39.28
C THR A 202 -5.24 -11.39 38.21
N ASN A 203 -5.59 -11.24 36.93
CA ASN A 203 -4.67 -11.29 35.81
C ASN A 203 -4.52 -9.91 35.18
N ARG A 204 -3.27 -9.44 35.06
CA ARG A 204 -2.90 -8.09 34.63
C ARG A 204 -1.90 -8.18 33.48
N TYR A 205 -2.26 -8.96 32.46
CA TYR A 205 -1.40 -9.19 31.31
C TYR A 205 -1.39 -7.95 30.39
N VAL A 206 -0.19 -7.55 29.96
CA VAL A 206 0.00 -6.41 29.08
C VAL A 206 0.86 -6.84 27.89
N GLY A 207 0.20 -7.10 26.76
CA GLY A 207 0.84 -7.42 25.48
C GLY A 207 1.38 -6.16 24.79
N GLY A 208 2.45 -6.32 23.99
CA GLY A 208 3.11 -5.20 23.29
C GLY A 208 3.96 -4.29 24.19
N MET A 209 4.19 -4.68 25.44
CA MET A 209 5.07 -3.96 26.37
C MET A 209 6.58 -4.10 26.01
N ASP A 210 6.90 -5.10 25.20
CA ASP A 210 8.18 -5.23 24.50
C ASP A 210 8.07 -4.68 23.08
N TYR A 211 9.21 -4.41 22.46
CA TYR A 211 9.27 -3.85 21.11
C TYR A 211 9.42 -4.93 20.01
N LEU A 212 9.10 -6.20 20.30
CA LEU A 212 9.34 -7.32 19.37
C LEU A 212 8.51 -7.24 18.09
N PHE A 213 7.41 -6.49 18.12
CA PHE A 213 6.59 -6.25 16.94
C PHE A 213 7.12 -5.12 16.06
N ALA A 214 8.18 -4.39 16.41
CA ALA A 214 8.67 -3.28 15.60
C ALA A 214 9.00 -3.71 14.15
N GLN A 215 8.60 -2.89 13.17
CA GLN A 215 8.85 -3.18 11.74
C GLN A 215 10.34 -3.20 11.38
N SER A 216 11.20 -2.65 12.25
CA SER A 216 12.64 -2.63 12.10
C SER A 216 13.31 -2.84 13.46
N PRO A 217 14.39 -3.65 13.55
CA PRO A 217 15.13 -3.86 14.79
C PRO A 217 15.63 -2.54 15.39
N ILE A 218 15.51 -2.39 16.70
CA ILE A 218 15.96 -1.18 17.41
C ILE A 218 17.30 -1.50 18.09
N GLU A 219 18.41 -1.42 17.35
CA GLU A 219 19.72 -1.87 17.85
C GLU A 219 20.23 -1.14 19.09
N PHE A 220 19.67 0.03 19.43
CA PHE A 220 20.19 0.94 20.47
C PHE A 220 19.30 1.03 21.72
N VAL A 221 18.17 0.34 21.75
CA VAL A 221 17.25 0.32 22.89
C VAL A 221 17.02 -1.13 23.33
N ASP A 222 16.97 -1.36 24.64
CA ASP A 222 16.57 -2.66 25.16
C ASP A 222 15.11 -2.93 24.81
N GLU A 223 14.87 -3.90 23.92
CA GLU A 223 13.55 -4.32 23.46
C GLU A 223 12.63 -4.79 24.59
N PHE A 224 13.18 -5.07 25.78
CA PHE A 224 12.46 -5.52 26.96
C PHE A 224 12.39 -4.48 28.09
N GLU A 225 12.82 -3.24 27.88
CA GLU A 225 12.85 -2.20 28.93
C GLU A 225 11.46 -1.98 29.56
N GLY A 226 10.39 -2.06 28.75
CA GLY A 226 9.01 -1.94 29.21
C GLY A 226 8.57 -3.11 30.10
N LYS A 227 9.04 -4.34 29.82
CA LYS A 227 8.75 -5.51 30.66
C LYS A 227 9.38 -5.40 32.03
N ALA A 228 10.63 -4.93 32.08
CA ALA A 228 11.32 -4.68 33.36
C ALA A 228 10.56 -3.62 34.18
N TRP A 229 10.16 -2.51 33.57
CA TRP A 229 9.31 -1.51 34.22
C TRP A 229 7.97 -2.09 34.71
N MET A 230 7.33 -2.94 33.91
CA MET A 230 6.04 -3.54 34.29
C MET A 230 6.17 -4.46 35.51
N GLN A 231 7.33 -5.12 35.69
CA GLN A 231 7.64 -5.90 36.90
C GLN A 231 7.71 -4.99 38.15
N HIS A 232 8.38 -3.83 38.06
CA HIS A 232 8.40 -2.82 39.13
C HIS A 232 6.99 -2.30 39.47
N ARG A 233 6.08 -2.27 38.50
CA ARG A 233 4.66 -1.93 38.71
C ARG A 233 3.78 -3.11 39.11
N ARG A 234 4.37 -4.24 39.50
CA ARG A 234 3.67 -5.46 39.94
C ARG A 234 2.73 -6.08 38.87
N GLY A 235 3.10 -5.92 37.60
CA GLY A 235 2.45 -6.59 36.48
C GLY A 235 2.77 -8.08 36.41
N SER A 236 1.92 -8.83 35.72
CA SER A 236 2.14 -10.27 35.51
C SER A 236 2.92 -10.51 34.22
N SER A 237 4.07 -11.17 34.32
CA SER A 237 4.83 -11.71 33.18
C SER A 237 4.46 -13.15 32.83
N THR A 238 3.71 -13.85 33.71
CA THR A 238 3.26 -15.23 33.51
C THR A 238 1.73 -15.22 33.42
N SER A 239 1.21 -14.84 32.26
CA SER A 239 -0.22 -14.67 32.11
C SER A 239 -0.94 -16.02 31.99
N LEU A 240 -2.02 -16.15 32.75
CA LEU A 240 -3.12 -17.02 32.37
C LEU A 240 -3.47 -16.71 30.91
N PRO A 241 -3.54 -17.71 30.02
CA PRO A 241 -3.89 -17.45 28.64
C PRO A 241 -5.37 -16.99 28.60
N LEU A 242 -5.58 -15.71 28.26
CA LEU A 242 -6.89 -15.05 28.17
C LEU A 242 -7.27 -14.86 26.70
N GLY A 243 -7.54 -15.97 26.01
CA GLY A 243 -7.90 -16.00 24.58
C GLY A 243 -6.68 -16.04 23.66
N ASP A 244 -6.87 -16.64 22.48
CA ASP A 244 -5.86 -16.75 21.43
C ASP A 244 -6.52 -16.82 20.04
N HIS A 245 -5.76 -16.44 19.00
CA HIS A 245 -6.14 -16.68 17.61
C HIS A 245 -5.63 -18.05 17.19
N GLY A 246 -6.53 -19.03 17.18
CA GLY A 246 -6.21 -20.41 16.83
C GLY A 246 -6.78 -21.43 17.81
N MET A 247 -6.97 -22.65 17.32
CA MET A 247 -7.42 -23.79 18.12
C MET A 247 -6.25 -24.75 18.33
N PRO A 248 -6.22 -25.55 19.42
CA PRO A 248 -5.18 -26.56 19.65
C PRO A 248 -5.38 -27.77 18.72
N CYS A 249 -5.28 -27.56 17.41
CA CYS A 249 -5.36 -28.58 16.37
C CYS A 249 -4.24 -28.37 15.36
N GLY A 250 -3.49 -29.43 15.07
CA GLY A 250 -2.34 -29.37 14.15
C GLY A 250 -2.66 -29.67 12.68
N ILE A 251 -3.92 -29.94 12.33
CA ILE A 251 -4.30 -30.32 10.97
C ILE A 251 -4.38 -29.08 10.09
N THR A 252 -3.55 -28.97 9.06
CA THR A 252 -3.51 -27.79 8.18
C THR A 252 -4.49 -27.89 7.02
N SER A 253 -4.87 -26.74 6.43
CA SER A 253 -5.77 -26.68 5.26
C SER A 253 -5.17 -27.36 4.03
N ALA A 254 -3.85 -27.40 3.91
CA ALA A 254 -3.14 -28.14 2.87
C ALA A 254 -3.31 -29.67 3.00
N GLN A 255 -3.41 -30.19 4.23
CA GLN A 255 -3.57 -31.63 4.49
C GLN A 255 -5.02 -32.08 4.37
N ARG A 256 -5.95 -31.28 4.89
CA ARG A 256 -7.39 -31.59 4.96
C ARG A 256 -8.23 -30.35 4.67
N PRO A 257 -8.31 -29.91 3.39
CA PRO A 257 -9.05 -28.70 3.03
C PRO A 257 -10.56 -28.82 3.34
N ASP A 258 -11.09 -30.04 3.44
CA ASP A 258 -12.48 -30.32 3.77
C ASP A 258 -12.86 -30.02 5.23
N LEU A 259 -11.87 -29.83 6.11
CA LEU A 259 -12.06 -29.45 7.51
C LEU A 259 -12.06 -27.93 7.74
N TYR A 260 -11.97 -27.15 6.66
CA TYR A 260 -11.92 -25.69 6.68
C TYR A 260 -13.17 -25.10 6.00
N ILE A 261 -13.60 -23.93 6.47
CA ILE A 261 -14.71 -23.17 5.88
C ILE A 261 -14.40 -22.90 4.42
N GLN A 262 -15.39 -23.11 3.55
CA GLN A 262 -15.27 -22.87 2.11
C GLN A 262 -15.94 -21.54 1.75
N VAL A 263 -15.19 -20.63 1.12
CA VAL A 263 -15.72 -19.38 0.56
C VAL A 263 -15.39 -19.36 -0.92
N ASN A 264 -16.41 -19.18 -1.78
CA ASN A 264 -16.27 -19.19 -3.24
C ASN A 264 -15.54 -20.42 -3.81
N GLY A 265 -15.74 -21.59 -3.19
CA GLY A 265 -15.14 -22.86 -3.61
C GLY A 265 -13.66 -23.02 -3.22
N ARG A 266 -13.12 -22.17 -2.33
CA ARG A 266 -11.76 -22.27 -1.80
C ARG A 266 -11.79 -22.43 -0.27
N PRO A 267 -10.94 -23.29 0.32
CA PRO A 267 -10.78 -23.36 1.77
C PRO A 267 -10.17 -22.05 2.28
N THR A 268 -10.75 -21.53 3.34
CA THR A 268 -10.21 -20.43 4.14
C THR A 268 -9.18 -20.95 5.14
N ASN A 269 -8.64 -20.07 5.98
CA ASN A 269 -7.84 -20.45 7.15
C ASN A 269 -8.71 -20.85 8.36
N GLN A 270 -10.03 -20.65 8.32
CA GLN A 270 -10.93 -20.93 9.43
C GLN A 270 -11.37 -22.40 9.45
N TYR A 271 -11.21 -23.09 10.59
CA TYR A 271 -11.75 -24.44 10.77
C TYR A 271 -13.28 -24.44 10.66
N ASP A 272 -13.83 -25.44 9.94
CA ASP A 272 -15.25 -25.75 10.01
C ASP A 272 -15.53 -26.55 11.30
N VAL A 273 -15.83 -25.81 12.37
CA VAL A 273 -16.11 -26.37 13.70
C VAL A 273 -17.37 -27.25 13.77
N THR A 274 -18.15 -27.34 12.67
CA THR A 274 -19.27 -28.28 12.58
C THR A 274 -18.81 -29.71 12.28
N LYS A 275 -17.54 -29.92 11.90
CA LYS A 275 -16.98 -31.23 11.59
C LYS A 275 -16.56 -31.99 12.86
N PRO A 276 -16.96 -33.27 13.03
CA PRO A 276 -16.56 -34.06 14.19
C PRO A 276 -15.05 -34.30 14.24
N GLU A 277 -14.35 -34.33 13.10
CA GLU A 277 -12.89 -34.48 13.06
C GLU A 277 -12.16 -33.24 13.61
N VAL A 278 -12.71 -32.04 13.41
CA VAL A 278 -12.16 -30.81 14.01
C VAL A 278 -12.35 -30.86 15.53
N LEU A 279 -13.54 -31.25 16.01
CA LEU A 279 -13.79 -31.43 17.44
C LEU A 279 -12.81 -32.43 18.07
N ALA A 280 -12.61 -33.59 17.46
CA ALA A 280 -11.68 -34.60 17.96
C ALA A 280 -10.24 -34.06 18.04
N CYS A 281 -9.77 -33.39 16.99
CA CYS A 281 -8.43 -32.81 16.95
C CYS A 281 -8.22 -31.75 18.05
N VAL A 282 -9.20 -30.87 18.25
CA VAL A 282 -9.15 -29.82 19.27
C VAL A 282 -9.21 -30.40 20.68
N VAL A 283 -10.03 -31.43 20.91
CA VAL A 283 -10.09 -32.12 22.20
C VAL A 283 -8.75 -32.81 22.52
N ASP A 284 -8.14 -33.50 21.55
CA ASP A 284 -6.84 -34.15 21.73
C ASP A 284 -5.75 -33.11 22.10
N GLY A 285 -5.72 -31.97 21.40
CA GLY A 285 -4.78 -30.90 21.72
C GLY A 285 -5.07 -30.22 23.06
N ALA A 286 -6.33 -30.04 23.42
CA ALA A 286 -6.73 -29.51 24.74
C ALA A 286 -6.30 -30.44 25.88
N LEU A 287 -6.47 -31.75 25.73
CA LEU A 287 -6.01 -32.74 26.70
C LEU A 287 -4.48 -32.76 26.81
N ALA A 288 -3.76 -32.68 25.68
CA ALA A 288 -2.30 -32.59 25.67
C ALA A 288 -1.80 -31.31 26.37
N PHE A 289 -2.46 -30.18 26.13
CA PHE A 289 -2.17 -28.93 26.83
C PHE A 289 -2.36 -29.08 28.34
N MET A 290 -3.47 -29.66 28.79
CA MET A 290 -3.75 -29.87 30.21
C MET A 290 -2.81 -30.88 30.88
N GLN A 291 -2.33 -31.87 30.13
CA GLN A 291 -1.30 -32.79 30.63
C GLN A 291 0.02 -32.06 30.90
N ALA A 292 0.38 -31.10 30.04
CA ALA A 292 1.57 -30.27 30.22
C ALA A 292 1.37 -29.17 31.28
N ASN A 293 0.13 -28.71 31.49
CA ASN A 293 -0.22 -27.58 32.36
C ASN A 293 -1.37 -27.95 33.32
N PRO A 294 -1.15 -28.88 34.28
CA PRO A 294 -2.22 -29.43 35.11
C PRO A 294 -2.92 -28.40 36.01
N ASP A 295 -2.27 -27.28 36.30
CA ASP A 295 -2.78 -26.20 37.16
C ASP A 295 -3.46 -25.06 36.36
N ALA A 296 -3.59 -25.20 35.03
CA ALA A 296 -4.21 -24.17 34.20
C ALA A 296 -5.71 -24.02 34.53
N LYS A 297 -6.15 -22.78 34.77
CA LYS A 297 -7.57 -22.44 34.99
C LYS A 297 -8.38 -22.42 33.70
N TYR A 298 -7.76 -21.97 32.60
CA TYR A 298 -8.38 -21.84 31.29
C TYR A 298 -7.48 -22.44 30.20
N ILE A 299 -8.11 -23.04 29.20
CA ILE A 299 -7.50 -23.32 27.90
C ILE A 299 -7.88 -22.16 26.97
N SER A 300 -6.90 -21.52 26.36
CA SER A 300 -7.20 -20.51 25.32
C SER A 300 -7.38 -21.16 23.97
N MET A 301 -8.45 -20.76 23.28
CA MET A 301 -8.67 -21.14 21.90
C MET A 301 -9.67 -20.19 21.23
N GLY A 302 -9.55 -20.03 19.93
CA GLY A 302 -10.37 -19.11 19.15
C GLY A 302 -10.26 -19.38 17.66
N PRO A 303 -11.13 -18.78 16.85
CA PRO A 303 -10.89 -18.73 15.40
C PRO A 303 -9.55 -18.03 15.10
N LEU A 304 -8.97 -18.28 13.92
CA LEU A 304 -7.83 -17.48 13.48
C LEU A 304 -8.27 -16.05 13.20
N ASP A 305 -7.33 -15.11 13.21
CA ASP A 305 -7.62 -13.72 12.88
C ASP A 305 -8.14 -13.56 11.43
N GLY A 306 -8.97 -12.54 11.20
CA GLY A 306 -9.68 -12.26 9.93
C GLY A 306 -11.18 -12.59 9.94
N ASP A 307 -11.90 -12.18 8.89
CA ASP A 307 -13.39 -12.26 8.80
C ASP A 307 -13.94 -13.34 7.83
N ASP A 308 -13.08 -14.28 7.40
CA ASP A 308 -13.41 -15.31 6.40
C ASP A 308 -14.24 -16.50 6.96
N PHE A 309 -15.28 -16.21 7.75
CA PHE A 309 -16.03 -17.22 8.50
C PHE A 309 -17.12 -17.97 7.72
N GLY A 310 -17.43 -17.52 6.50
CA GLY A 310 -18.52 -18.04 5.70
C GLY A 310 -19.85 -18.08 6.47
N THR A 311 -20.68 -19.07 6.17
CA THR A 311 -21.96 -19.34 6.87
C THR A 311 -22.14 -20.83 7.10
N THR A 312 -22.76 -21.21 8.21
CA THR A 312 -23.08 -22.62 8.53
C THR A 312 -24.49 -22.74 9.11
N ALA A 313 -25.03 -23.96 9.13
CA ALA A 313 -26.31 -24.23 9.79
C ALA A 313 -26.28 -24.05 11.33
N TRP A 314 -25.09 -23.87 11.91
CA TRP A 314 -24.94 -23.59 13.35
C TRP A 314 -25.01 -22.08 13.65
N ASP A 315 -25.01 -21.21 12.65
CA ASP A 315 -25.21 -19.78 12.90
C ASP A 315 -26.65 -19.51 13.35
N ALA A 316 -26.83 -18.44 14.13
CA ALA A 316 -28.15 -17.92 14.45
C ALA A 316 -28.57 -16.84 13.44
N ASP A 317 -29.87 -16.61 13.31
CA ASP A 317 -30.40 -15.44 12.61
C ASP A 317 -30.33 -14.21 13.55
N ASP A 318 -29.11 -13.84 13.94
CA ASP A 318 -28.79 -12.64 14.74
C ASP A 318 -27.95 -11.69 13.89
N PHE A 319 -28.58 -10.70 13.26
CA PHE A 319 -27.88 -9.75 12.41
C PHE A 319 -27.09 -8.74 13.26
N ASP A 320 -25.77 -8.71 13.09
CA ASP A 320 -24.90 -7.69 13.67
C ASP A 320 -24.84 -6.48 12.74
N PRO A 321 -25.42 -5.32 13.14
CA PRO A 321 -25.44 -4.13 12.31
C PRO A 321 -24.06 -3.50 12.11
N LEU A 322 -23.12 -3.69 13.05
CA LEU A 322 -21.75 -3.19 12.91
C LEU A 322 -21.02 -4.00 11.83
N MET A 323 -21.19 -5.32 11.86
CA MET A 323 -20.53 -6.21 10.89
C MET A 323 -21.32 -6.36 9.59
N GLY A 324 -22.53 -5.80 9.48
CA GLY A 324 -23.41 -5.92 8.32
C GLY A 324 -23.67 -7.38 7.89
N SER A 325 -23.67 -8.31 8.83
CA SER A 325 -23.80 -9.75 8.61
C SER A 325 -24.30 -10.45 9.88
N ASN A 326 -24.74 -11.71 9.78
CA ASN A 326 -25.14 -12.47 10.96
C ASN A 326 -23.93 -12.74 11.86
N SER A 327 -24.14 -12.61 13.17
CA SER A 327 -23.23 -13.07 14.21
C SER A 327 -23.05 -14.58 14.11
N ILE A 328 -21.83 -15.03 14.37
CA ILE A 328 -21.45 -16.44 14.37
C ILE A 328 -21.16 -16.94 15.79
N THR A 329 -21.47 -16.17 16.84
CA THR A 329 -21.15 -16.55 18.22
C THR A 329 -21.75 -17.89 18.62
N ASP A 330 -23.03 -18.13 18.28
CA ASP A 330 -23.72 -19.40 18.58
C ASP A 330 -22.96 -20.62 18.04
N ARG A 331 -22.36 -20.51 16.84
CA ARG A 331 -21.55 -21.58 16.25
C ARG A 331 -20.41 -21.98 17.17
N TYR A 332 -19.68 -21.00 17.67
CA TYR A 332 -18.49 -21.22 18.49
C TYR A 332 -18.84 -21.57 19.94
N VAL A 333 -19.85 -20.95 20.54
CA VAL A 333 -20.34 -21.31 21.88
C VAL A 333 -20.77 -22.77 21.93
N LYS A 334 -21.51 -23.23 20.91
CA LYS A 334 -21.88 -24.65 20.78
C LYS A 334 -20.64 -25.55 20.68
N PHE A 335 -19.66 -25.17 19.88
CA PHE A 335 -18.41 -25.93 19.75
C PHE A 335 -17.65 -26.01 21.07
N TYR A 336 -17.47 -24.88 21.78
CA TYR A 336 -16.77 -24.85 23.06
C TYR A 336 -17.48 -25.65 24.14
N ASN A 337 -18.83 -25.64 24.17
CA ASN A 337 -19.59 -26.51 25.06
C ASN A 337 -19.26 -27.99 24.79
N GLN A 338 -19.18 -28.41 23.52
CA GLN A 338 -18.83 -29.80 23.17
C GLN A 338 -17.38 -30.16 23.53
N VAL A 339 -16.44 -29.21 23.44
CA VAL A 339 -15.06 -29.42 23.91
C VAL A 339 -15.05 -29.61 25.42
N LEU A 340 -15.72 -28.73 26.17
CA LEU A 340 -15.83 -28.81 27.64
C LEU A 340 -16.44 -30.13 28.10
N GLU A 341 -17.52 -30.60 27.45
CA GLU A 341 -18.15 -31.88 27.74
C GLU A 341 -17.18 -33.07 27.64
N GLN A 342 -16.20 -33.02 26.73
CA GLN A 342 -15.24 -34.11 26.55
C GLN A 342 -14.04 -34.07 27.51
N ILE A 343 -13.63 -32.88 27.97
CA ILE A 343 -12.49 -32.74 28.90
C ILE A 343 -12.91 -32.77 30.37
N GLU A 344 -14.15 -32.39 30.68
CA GLU A 344 -14.68 -32.30 32.04
C GLU A 344 -14.52 -33.57 32.89
N PRO A 345 -14.63 -34.81 32.36
CA PRO A 345 -14.38 -36.01 33.14
C PRO A 345 -12.97 -36.11 33.75
N GLN A 346 -11.97 -35.50 33.11
CA GLN A 346 -10.57 -35.48 33.58
C GLN A 346 -10.21 -34.15 34.25
N TYR A 347 -10.80 -33.05 33.79
CA TYR A 347 -10.45 -31.68 34.19
C TYR A 347 -11.72 -30.88 34.54
N PRO A 348 -12.42 -31.20 35.65
CA PRO A 348 -13.75 -30.65 35.94
C PRO A 348 -13.77 -29.15 36.25
N ASN A 349 -12.64 -28.59 36.70
CA ASN A 349 -12.52 -27.19 37.12
C ASN A 349 -11.92 -26.27 36.05
N VAL A 350 -11.67 -26.79 34.84
CA VAL A 350 -11.02 -26.05 33.76
C VAL A 350 -12.06 -25.44 32.83
N GLY A 351 -11.85 -24.17 32.48
CA GLY A 351 -12.67 -23.44 31.52
C GLY A 351 -12.00 -23.22 30.16
N ILE A 352 -12.71 -22.53 29.27
CA ILE A 352 -12.17 -22.07 27.98
C ILE A 352 -12.24 -20.54 27.94
N ALA A 353 -11.11 -19.90 27.65
CA ALA A 353 -11.04 -18.46 27.36
C ALA A 353 -10.93 -18.26 25.84
N PHE A 354 -11.74 -17.38 25.28
CA PHE A 354 -11.77 -17.09 23.84
C PHE A 354 -12.03 -15.61 23.61
N PHE A 355 -11.50 -15.06 22.53
CA PHE A 355 -11.85 -13.68 22.16
C PHE A 355 -13.31 -13.62 21.70
N ALA A 356 -14.06 -12.64 22.17
CA ALA A 356 -15.32 -12.23 21.56
C ALA A 356 -14.99 -11.04 20.66
N TYR A 357 -14.78 -11.34 19.37
CA TYR A 357 -14.09 -10.49 18.39
C TYR A 357 -14.85 -10.51 17.06
N LEU A 358 -14.78 -9.42 16.28
CA LEU A 358 -15.46 -9.28 14.97
C LEU A 358 -16.91 -9.84 14.98
N ARG A 359 -17.23 -10.78 14.08
CA ARG A 359 -18.56 -11.39 13.92
C ARG A 359 -18.98 -12.32 15.08
N TYR A 360 -18.10 -12.62 16.03
CA TYR A 360 -18.38 -13.45 17.21
C TYR A 360 -18.22 -12.68 18.52
N MET A 361 -18.44 -11.36 18.47
CA MET A 361 -18.38 -10.46 19.64
C MET A 361 -19.67 -10.47 20.47
N ARG A 362 -20.83 -10.51 19.82
CA ARG A 362 -22.15 -10.48 20.47
C ARG A 362 -22.41 -11.73 21.30
N ALA A 363 -23.19 -11.63 22.37
CA ALA A 363 -23.61 -12.80 23.15
C ALA A 363 -24.50 -13.74 22.30
N PRO A 364 -24.41 -15.07 22.46
CA PRO A 364 -25.22 -16.01 21.68
C PRO A 364 -26.71 -15.84 21.99
N VAL A 365 -27.56 -15.99 20.98
CA VAL A 365 -29.02 -15.80 21.13
C VAL A 365 -29.78 -17.13 21.18
N ARG A 366 -29.16 -18.24 20.77
CA ARG A 366 -29.75 -19.58 20.71
C ARG A 366 -29.08 -20.56 21.67
N GLU A 367 -27.76 -20.55 21.73
CA GLU A 367 -26.96 -21.47 22.53
C GLU A 367 -26.73 -20.92 23.93
N ILE A 368 -26.91 -21.76 24.94
CA ILE A 368 -26.63 -21.39 26.33
C ILE A 368 -25.15 -21.67 26.60
N PRO A 369 -24.31 -20.66 26.89
CA PRO A 369 -22.89 -20.90 27.15
C PRO A 369 -22.69 -21.67 28.45
N ASN A 370 -21.72 -22.59 28.47
CA ASN A 370 -21.30 -23.23 29.72
C ASN A 370 -20.71 -22.16 30.65
N PRO A 371 -21.05 -22.13 31.96
CA PRO A 371 -20.53 -21.14 32.92
C PRO A 371 -18.99 -21.09 33.05
N LYS A 372 -18.29 -22.14 32.58
CA LYS A 372 -16.82 -22.21 32.53
C LYS A 372 -16.21 -21.55 31.28
N LEU A 373 -17.02 -21.00 30.38
CA LEU A 373 -16.55 -20.13 29.31
C LEU A 373 -16.21 -18.75 29.86
N LEU A 374 -15.12 -18.17 29.33
CA LEU A 374 -14.69 -16.80 29.58
C LEU A 374 -14.58 -16.07 28.24
N PRO A 375 -15.66 -15.43 27.76
CA PRO A 375 -15.55 -14.45 26.67
C PRO A 375 -14.64 -13.30 27.10
N VAL A 376 -13.60 -13.08 26.30
CA VAL A 376 -12.67 -11.95 26.42
C VAL A 376 -13.07 -10.94 25.34
N ILE A 377 -13.83 -9.91 25.71
CA ILE A 377 -14.33 -8.92 24.74
C ILE A 377 -13.14 -8.19 24.11
N ALA A 378 -12.98 -8.29 22.79
CA ALA A 378 -11.88 -7.69 22.03
C ALA A 378 -12.44 -6.85 20.87
N PRO A 379 -12.91 -5.63 21.14
CA PRO A 379 -13.77 -4.92 20.21
C PRO A 379 -12.96 -4.05 19.25
N ILE A 380 -12.23 -4.65 18.31
CA ILE A 380 -11.36 -3.90 17.38
C ILE A 380 -12.12 -2.93 16.46
N THR A 381 -13.37 -3.28 16.12
CA THR A 381 -14.27 -2.55 15.21
C THR A 381 -15.03 -1.40 15.87
N VAL A 382 -14.95 -1.27 17.20
CA VAL A 382 -15.52 -0.11 17.92
C VAL A 382 -14.42 0.92 18.21
N GLU A 383 -14.82 2.17 18.44
CA GLU A 383 -13.89 3.25 18.70
C GLU A 383 -13.09 3.06 20.00
N ARG A 384 -11.88 3.64 20.06
CA ARG A 384 -10.88 3.39 21.11
C ARG A 384 -10.43 4.64 21.87
N MET A 385 -10.96 5.82 21.56
CA MET A 385 -10.50 7.08 22.16
C MET A 385 -11.25 7.38 23.44
N HIS A 386 -12.58 7.42 23.38
CA HIS A 386 -13.39 7.75 24.56
C HIS A 386 -13.49 6.58 25.52
N SER A 387 -13.91 6.84 26.76
CA SER A 387 -14.20 5.77 27.71
C SER A 387 -15.57 5.14 27.44
N ILE A 388 -15.81 3.97 28.04
CA ILE A 388 -17.13 3.32 28.02
C ILE A 388 -18.24 4.22 28.59
N LYS A 389 -17.91 5.14 29.51
CA LYS A 389 -18.88 6.03 30.17
C LYS A 389 -19.05 7.39 29.49
N ASN A 390 -18.36 7.64 28.38
CA ASN A 390 -18.42 8.92 27.70
C ASN A 390 -19.63 8.98 26.75
N ASP A 391 -20.56 9.89 27.05
CA ASP A 391 -21.81 10.05 26.30
C ASP A 391 -21.64 10.58 24.85
N MET A 392 -20.44 11.05 24.48
CA MET A 392 -20.13 11.46 23.10
C MET A 392 -20.09 10.25 22.15
N SER A 393 -19.90 9.04 22.67
CA SER A 393 -19.73 7.84 21.86
C SER A 393 -20.77 6.77 22.17
N TRP A 394 -21.67 6.58 21.21
CA TRP A 394 -22.64 5.50 21.28
C TRP A 394 -22.00 4.12 21.09
N GLU A 395 -20.89 4.01 20.36
CA GLU A 395 -20.18 2.72 20.17
C GLU A 395 -19.63 2.20 21.50
N ARG A 396 -19.23 3.11 22.39
CA ARG A 396 -18.80 2.81 23.75
C ARG A 396 -19.93 2.38 24.68
N SER A 397 -21.08 3.04 24.56
CA SER A 397 -22.30 2.59 25.26
C SER A 397 -22.70 1.17 24.80
N TYR A 398 -22.61 0.89 23.49
CA TYR A 398 -22.86 -0.46 22.96
C TYR A 398 -21.88 -1.50 23.52
N LEU A 399 -20.62 -1.14 23.76
CA LEU A 399 -19.65 -2.04 24.39
C LEU A 399 -20.05 -2.40 25.83
N GLU A 400 -20.64 -1.48 26.59
CA GLU A 400 -21.19 -1.80 27.92
C GLU A 400 -22.35 -2.79 27.83
N ASP A 401 -23.27 -2.59 26.88
CA ASP A 401 -24.40 -3.49 26.65
C ASP A 401 -23.92 -4.91 26.31
N LEU A 402 -22.87 -5.05 25.50
CA LEU A 402 -22.26 -6.34 25.17
C LEU A 402 -21.74 -7.08 26.42
N ILE A 403 -21.08 -6.36 27.33
CA ILE A 403 -20.59 -6.92 28.60
C ILE A 403 -21.78 -7.44 29.41
N ASP A 404 -22.83 -6.64 29.53
CA ASP A 404 -24.02 -7.00 30.31
C ASP A 404 -24.78 -8.17 29.69
N ASP A 405 -24.87 -8.24 28.36
CA ASP A 405 -25.52 -9.34 27.65
C ASP A 405 -24.81 -10.68 27.87
N TRP A 406 -23.47 -10.71 27.84
CA TRP A 406 -22.72 -11.92 28.20
C TRP A 406 -22.91 -12.31 29.66
N LYS A 407 -22.84 -11.34 30.59
CA LYS A 407 -23.04 -11.62 32.04
C LYS A 407 -24.44 -12.14 32.34
N LYS A 408 -25.48 -11.66 31.65
CA LYS A 408 -26.87 -12.16 31.78
C LYS A 408 -27.00 -13.65 31.48
N LEU A 409 -26.10 -14.22 30.67
CA LEU A 409 -26.07 -15.66 30.34
C LEU A 409 -25.34 -16.51 31.39
N GLY A 410 -24.85 -15.92 32.48
CA GLY A 410 -24.27 -16.65 33.61
C GLY A 410 -22.80 -17.04 33.44
N VAL A 411 -22.08 -16.41 32.52
CA VAL A 411 -20.62 -16.53 32.38
C VAL A 411 -19.89 -15.35 33.01
N ASN A 412 -18.64 -15.58 33.41
CA ASN A 412 -17.72 -14.49 33.71
C ASN A 412 -17.29 -13.81 32.41
N VAL A 413 -16.94 -12.53 32.47
CA VAL A 413 -16.52 -11.76 31.29
C VAL A 413 -15.17 -11.11 31.57
N SER A 414 -14.30 -11.12 30.56
CA SER A 414 -12.98 -10.49 30.57
C SER A 414 -12.94 -9.43 29.46
N MET A 415 -11.95 -8.54 29.53
CA MET A 415 -11.73 -7.49 28.53
C MET A 415 -10.32 -7.57 27.97
N TYR A 416 -10.23 -7.41 26.65
CA TYR A 416 -9.03 -7.07 25.91
C TYR A 416 -9.08 -5.58 25.55
N SER A 417 -8.33 -4.76 26.29
CA SER A 417 -8.31 -3.31 26.09
C SER A 417 -7.13 -2.86 25.25
N TYR A 418 -7.40 -2.31 24.07
CA TYR A 418 -6.43 -1.56 23.26
C TYR A 418 -6.13 -0.21 23.93
N MET A 419 -4.91 -0.03 24.40
CA MET A 419 -4.40 1.18 25.06
C MET A 419 -3.63 2.11 24.10
N TYR A 420 -4.04 2.12 22.85
CA TYR A 420 -3.53 2.97 21.79
C TYR A 420 -4.65 3.18 20.76
N ASN A 421 -4.47 4.15 19.86
CA ASN A 421 -5.37 4.29 18.74
C ASN A 421 -4.82 3.53 17.52
N LEU A 422 -5.71 2.89 16.76
CA LEU A 422 -5.32 2.12 15.57
C LEU A 422 -4.74 3.05 14.50
N ALA A 423 -3.78 2.57 13.69
CA ALA A 423 -3.14 3.33 12.61
C ALA A 423 -2.56 4.70 13.02
N ASP A 424 -2.36 4.92 14.32
CA ASP A 424 -1.82 6.16 14.87
C ASP A 424 -0.29 6.17 14.75
N PRO A 425 0.31 7.15 14.05
CA PRO A 425 1.74 7.24 13.88
C PRO A 425 2.50 7.73 15.12
N GLY A 426 1.83 7.86 16.27
CA GLY A 426 2.41 8.35 17.53
C GLY A 426 2.03 9.80 17.82
N MET A 427 0.82 10.21 17.43
CA MET A 427 0.28 11.53 17.69
C MET A 427 0.24 11.82 19.21
N PRO A 428 0.25 13.11 19.63
CA PRO A 428 -0.07 13.47 21.01
C PRO A 428 -1.41 12.86 21.43
N PHE A 429 -1.36 11.80 22.22
CA PHE A 429 -2.52 10.98 22.57
C PHE A 429 -2.43 10.51 24.02
N SER A 430 -3.50 10.74 24.78
CA SER A 430 -3.57 10.39 26.20
C SER A 430 -4.89 9.69 26.52
N LEU A 431 -4.85 8.82 27.54
CA LEU A 431 -5.93 7.89 27.91
C LEU A 431 -6.22 7.95 29.42
N ILE A 432 -5.86 9.03 30.12
CA ILE A 432 -5.95 9.14 31.58
C ILE A 432 -7.40 8.99 32.03
N ASN A 433 -8.33 9.76 31.46
CA ASN A 433 -9.75 9.68 31.80
C ASN A 433 -10.30 8.27 31.53
N ARG A 434 -10.00 7.74 30.34
CA ARG A 434 -10.46 6.41 29.92
C ARG A 434 -10.02 5.30 30.87
N VAL A 435 -8.73 5.26 31.20
CA VAL A 435 -8.18 4.25 32.12
C VAL A 435 -8.90 4.31 33.47
N VAL A 436 -9.11 5.49 34.03
CA VAL A 436 -9.76 5.62 35.34
C VAL A 436 -11.21 5.15 35.30
N GLU A 437 -11.97 5.57 34.29
CA GLU A 437 -13.40 5.23 34.18
C GLU A 437 -13.62 3.75 33.89
N GLU A 438 -12.82 3.16 33.00
CA GLU A 438 -12.91 1.74 32.65
C GLU A 438 -12.44 0.84 33.78
N MET A 439 -11.35 1.17 34.49
CA MET A 439 -10.92 0.37 35.65
C MET A 439 -11.94 0.38 36.78
N ASN A 440 -12.62 1.52 37.00
CA ASN A 440 -13.75 1.58 37.92
C ASN A 440 -14.92 0.72 37.44
N LEU A 441 -15.26 0.77 36.14
CA LEU A 441 -16.30 -0.08 35.56
C LEU A 441 -16.00 -1.56 35.72
N TYR A 442 -14.77 -2.00 35.42
CA TYR A 442 -14.36 -3.40 35.54
C TYR A 442 -14.47 -3.89 36.98
N ARG A 443 -14.05 -3.08 37.96
CA ARG A 443 -14.28 -3.37 39.39
C ARG A 443 -15.77 -3.51 39.70
N ASP A 444 -16.58 -2.51 39.32
CA ASP A 444 -18.01 -2.46 39.64
C ASP A 444 -18.79 -3.63 39.01
N LYS A 445 -18.30 -4.15 37.87
CA LYS A 445 -18.85 -5.33 37.19
C LYS A 445 -18.12 -6.64 37.55
N ASP A 446 -17.28 -6.69 38.58
CA ASP A 446 -16.55 -7.90 39.00
C ASP A 446 -15.76 -8.58 37.84
N MET A 447 -15.05 -7.76 37.05
CA MET A 447 -14.18 -8.19 35.96
C MET A 447 -12.72 -8.07 36.41
N ASN A 448 -12.11 -9.20 36.77
CA ASN A 448 -10.77 -9.24 37.38
C ASN A 448 -9.73 -10.04 36.56
N GLU A 449 -10.10 -10.56 35.40
CA GLU A 449 -9.18 -11.14 34.42
C GLU A 449 -9.05 -10.14 33.27
N LEU A 450 -8.02 -9.29 33.27
CA LEU A 450 -7.86 -8.25 32.25
C LEU A 450 -6.64 -8.51 31.37
N ARG A 451 -6.79 -8.16 30.10
CA ARG A 451 -5.73 -8.14 29.10
C ARG A 451 -5.67 -6.75 28.50
N PHE A 452 -4.47 -6.19 28.46
CA PHE A 452 -4.20 -4.92 27.79
C PHE A 452 -3.26 -5.18 26.61
N GLU A 453 -3.45 -4.44 25.52
CA GLU A 453 -2.47 -4.32 24.46
C GLU A 453 -2.02 -2.87 24.37
N VAL A 454 -0.71 -2.66 24.33
CA VAL A 454 -0.07 -1.35 24.33
C VAL A 454 0.90 -1.22 23.15
N LEU A 455 1.15 0.02 22.74
CA LEU A 455 2.29 0.40 21.90
C LEU A 455 3.04 1.53 22.63
N PRO A 456 3.84 1.21 23.67
CA PRO A 456 4.22 2.17 24.69
C PRO A 456 5.05 3.30 24.11
N SER A 457 4.40 4.47 24.03
CA SER A 457 5.00 5.74 23.59
C SER A 457 5.15 6.65 24.81
N TRP A 458 6.29 6.54 25.49
CA TRP A 458 6.45 6.98 26.88
C TRP A 458 6.27 8.49 27.10
N ALA A 459 6.40 9.31 26.05
CA ALA A 459 6.17 10.74 26.16
C ALA A 459 4.73 11.09 26.54
N TYR A 460 3.73 10.58 25.81
CA TYR A 460 2.30 10.92 26.05
C TYR A 460 1.49 9.79 26.70
N GLN A 461 1.91 8.53 26.56
CA GLN A 461 1.20 7.41 27.20
C GLN A 461 1.71 7.12 28.62
N GLY A 462 2.88 7.65 29.01
CA GLY A 462 3.51 7.39 30.32
C GLY A 462 2.56 7.50 31.52
N PRO A 463 1.84 8.63 31.71
CA PRO A 463 0.89 8.77 32.81
C PRO A 463 -0.27 7.77 32.77
N SER A 464 -0.79 7.45 31.58
CA SER A 464 -1.89 6.50 31.39
C SER A 464 -1.46 5.06 31.69
N LEU A 465 -0.27 4.66 31.23
CA LEU A 465 0.34 3.37 31.53
C LEU A 465 0.63 3.23 33.03
N TYR A 466 1.19 4.27 33.64
CA TYR A 466 1.42 4.30 35.09
C TYR A 466 0.12 4.12 35.87
N LEU A 467 -0.95 4.84 35.51
CA LEU A 467 -2.25 4.68 36.14
C LEU A 467 -2.86 3.30 35.92
N MET A 468 -2.81 2.76 34.70
CA MET A 468 -3.33 1.43 34.39
C MET A 468 -2.67 0.35 35.25
N ALA A 469 -1.35 0.39 35.37
CA ALA A 469 -0.61 -0.56 36.20
C ALA A 469 -0.98 -0.44 37.69
N ASN A 470 -1.06 0.80 38.19
CA ASN A 470 -1.40 1.07 39.58
C ASN A 470 -2.85 0.71 39.95
N LEU A 471 -3.83 1.07 39.11
CA LEU A 471 -5.23 0.75 39.32
C LEU A 471 -5.51 -0.75 39.18
N SER A 472 -4.73 -1.44 38.34
CA SER A 472 -4.82 -2.90 38.23
C SER A 472 -4.34 -3.58 39.52
N TRP A 473 -3.36 -3.01 40.22
CA TRP A 473 -2.93 -3.49 41.53
C TRP A 473 -3.87 -3.05 42.65
N ASN A 474 -4.24 -1.77 42.70
CA ASN A 474 -5.12 -1.19 43.71
C ASN A 474 -6.22 -0.34 43.04
N PRO A 475 -7.43 -0.89 42.81
CA PRO A 475 -8.53 -0.17 42.16
C PRO A 475 -9.21 0.85 43.08
N GLU A 476 -8.77 1.00 44.34
CA GLU A 476 -9.28 1.97 45.31
C GLU A 476 -8.29 3.13 45.57
N LEU A 477 -7.18 3.21 44.83
CA LEU A 477 -6.21 4.30 45.02
C LEU A 477 -6.82 5.68 44.73
N ASP A 478 -6.30 6.71 45.41
CA ASP A 478 -6.66 8.10 45.16
C ASP A 478 -5.98 8.58 43.87
N VAL A 479 -6.74 8.58 42.77
CA VAL A 479 -6.27 8.95 41.42
C VAL A 479 -5.68 10.36 41.40
N GLN A 480 -6.32 11.33 42.07
CA GLN A 480 -5.85 12.71 42.09
C GLN A 480 -4.49 12.80 42.78
N LYS A 481 -4.36 12.14 43.94
CA LYS A 481 -3.10 12.10 44.68
C LYS A 481 -2.01 11.39 43.88
N THR A 482 -2.31 10.25 43.28
CA THR A 482 -1.35 9.46 42.49
C THR A 482 -0.84 10.22 41.27
N LEU A 483 -1.72 10.89 40.52
CA LEU A 483 -1.30 11.75 39.42
C LEU A 483 -0.49 12.95 39.94
N SER A 484 -0.93 13.60 41.01
CA SER A 484 -0.23 14.78 41.53
C SER A 484 1.20 14.44 41.97
N GLU A 485 1.38 13.27 42.61
CA GLU A 485 2.70 12.72 42.94
C GLU A 485 3.51 12.38 41.69
N TYR A 486 2.90 11.75 40.68
CA TYR A 486 3.55 11.47 39.39
C TYR A 486 4.12 12.75 38.78
N PHE A 487 3.28 13.78 38.59
CA PHE A 487 3.71 15.02 37.95
C PHE A 487 4.75 15.78 38.80
N ALA A 488 4.57 15.83 40.13
CA ALA A 488 5.51 16.48 41.04
C ALA A 488 6.90 15.82 41.04
N LYS A 489 6.96 14.49 41.16
CA LYS A 489 8.24 13.76 41.22
C LYS A 489 8.87 13.58 39.85
N TYR A 490 8.06 13.34 38.82
CA TYR A 490 8.56 13.13 37.46
C TYR A 490 9.00 14.45 36.80
N TYR A 491 8.19 15.51 36.84
CA TYR A 491 8.52 16.77 36.17
C TYR A 491 9.10 17.86 37.09
N GLY A 492 9.09 17.67 38.41
CA GLY A 492 9.73 18.59 39.36
C GLY A 492 9.15 20.00 39.25
N PRO A 493 9.99 21.05 39.07
CA PRO A 493 9.52 22.42 38.88
C PRO A 493 8.54 22.64 37.72
N ALA A 494 8.47 21.72 36.75
CA ALA A 494 7.55 21.76 35.62
C ALA A 494 6.21 21.02 35.87
N ALA A 495 5.95 20.54 37.10
CA ALA A 495 4.78 19.72 37.41
C ALA A 495 3.44 20.36 37.03
N GLU A 496 3.17 21.60 37.47
CA GLU A 496 1.92 22.28 37.16
C GLU A 496 1.75 22.60 35.65
N PRO A 497 2.76 23.15 34.94
CA PRO A 497 2.66 23.32 33.49
C PRO A 497 2.43 22.00 32.73
N MET A 498 3.12 20.92 33.10
CA MET A 498 2.93 19.61 32.48
C MET A 498 1.57 19.00 32.83
N TRP A 499 1.08 19.17 34.06
CA TRP A 499 -0.29 18.81 34.41
C TRP A 499 -1.30 19.50 33.49
N ASN A 500 -1.15 20.82 33.32
CA ASN A 500 -2.02 21.61 32.47
C ASN A 500 -1.90 21.21 30.99
N HIS A 501 -0.72 20.80 30.53
CA HIS A 501 -0.50 20.27 29.19
C HIS A 501 -1.32 19.00 28.94
N PHE A 502 -1.20 17.99 29.81
CA PHE A 502 -1.97 16.75 29.70
C PHE A 502 -3.47 16.96 29.89
N ARG A 503 -3.86 17.82 30.85
CA ARG A 503 -5.27 18.16 31.06
C ARG A 503 -5.92 18.76 29.82
N LYS A 504 -5.22 19.66 29.11
CA LYS A 504 -5.71 20.25 27.86
C LYS A 504 -5.84 19.23 26.73
N LEU A 505 -4.92 18.27 26.66
CA LEU A 505 -5.00 17.17 25.69
C LEU A 505 -6.20 16.26 25.99
N GLU A 506 -6.39 15.87 27.25
CA GLU A 506 -7.56 15.12 27.70
C GLU A 506 -8.86 15.89 27.43
N ASP A 507 -8.92 17.19 27.72
CA ASP A 507 -10.08 18.06 27.42
C ASP A 507 -10.44 18.03 25.93
N ALA A 508 -9.44 18.04 25.04
CA ALA A 508 -9.67 17.98 23.59
C ALA A 508 -10.21 16.61 23.15
N ILE A 509 -9.70 15.53 23.72
CA ILE A 509 -10.11 14.16 23.38
C ILE A 509 -11.51 13.87 23.91
N ILE A 510 -11.80 14.12 25.19
CA ILE A 510 -13.08 13.71 25.79
C ILE A 510 -14.30 14.45 25.24
N ASN A 511 -14.09 15.63 24.64
CA ASN A 511 -15.14 16.47 24.05
C ASN A 511 -15.17 16.38 22.51
N ALA A 512 -14.39 15.49 21.90
CA ALA A 512 -14.39 15.33 20.46
C ALA A 512 -15.59 14.48 20.01
N ASP A 513 -16.48 15.06 19.21
CA ASP A 513 -17.52 14.29 18.48
C ASP A 513 -16.94 13.60 17.22
N TYR A 514 -15.68 13.15 17.35
CA TYR A 514 -14.91 12.47 16.34
C TYR A 514 -14.36 11.22 17.00
N TYR A 515 -14.88 10.07 16.59
CA TYR A 515 -14.61 8.80 17.25
C TYR A 515 -14.35 7.75 16.18
N THR A 516 -13.11 7.64 15.69
CA THR A 516 -12.69 6.44 14.95
C THR A 516 -11.21 6.18 15.12
N GLY A 517 -10.80 4.93 14.89
CA GLY A 517 -9.40 4.52 14.76
C GLY A 517 -8.66 5.09 13.56
N ALA A 518 -9.13 6.19 12.96
CA ALA A 518 -8.50 6.83 11.83
C ALA A 518 -7.68 8.03 12.29
N VAL A 519 -6.36 7.98 12.04
CA VAL A 519 -5.46 9.13 12.17
C VAL A 519 -5.96 10.39 11.40
N PHE A 520 -6.88 10.21 10.45
CA PHE A 520 -7.52 11.26 9.66
C PHE A 520 -8.30 12.29 10.51
N ASP A 521 -8.85 11.87 11.65
CA ASP A 521 -9.68 12.73 12.51
C ASP A 521 -8.85 13.60 13.46
N PHE A 522 -7.55 13.31 13.63
CA PHE A 522 -6.70 14.02 14.58
C PHE A 522 -6.58 15.52 14.28
N LEU A 523 -6.74 15.97 13.03
CA LEU A 523 -6.76 17.41 12.73
C LEU A 523 -8.00 18.13 13.28
N LYS A 524 -9.06 17.39 13.58
CA LYS A 524 -10.30 17.91 14.18
C LYS A 524 -10.22 17.94 15.71
N ILE A 525 -9.40 17.06 16.29
CA ILE A 525 -9.15 16.97 17.73
C ILE A 525 -7.99 17.91 18.12
N LEU A 526 -6.83 17.72 17.50
CA LEU A 526 -5.63 18.53 17.63
C LEU A 526 -5.66 19.71 16.65
N THR A 527 -6.69 20.55 16.80
CA THR A 527 -6.86 21.77 15.99
C THR A 527 -5.68 22.73 16.18
N PRO A 528 -5.49 23.72 15.28
CA PRO A 528 -4.45 24.74 15.46
C PRO A 528 -4.50 25.45 16.83
N ASP A 529 -5.70 25.70 17.36
CA ASP A 529 -5.90 26.34 18.67
C ASP A 529 -5.49 25.41 19.83
N VAL A 530 -5.86 24.11 19.74
CA VAL A 530 -5.42 23.10 20.72
C VAL A 530 -3.90 22.98 20.69
N MET A 531 -3.30 22.84 19.51
CA MET A 531 -1.85 22.74 19.35
C MET A 531 -1.11 23.97 19.87
N ALA A 532 -1.61 25.19 19.60
CA ALA A 532 -1.05 26.42 20.14
C ALA A 532 -1.18 26.48 21.68
N SER A 533 -2.29 25.99 22.23
CA SER A 533 -2.45 25.92 23.68
C SER A 533 -1.54 24.89 24.34
N LEU A 534 -1.31 23.74 23.69
CA LEU A 534 -0.38 22.72 24.17
C LEU A 534 1.07 23.23 24.13
N GLU A 535 1.46 23.89 23.03
CA GLU A 535 2.75 24.59 22.89
C GLU A 535 2.98 25.57 24.06
N THR A 536 1.98 26.38 24.40
CA THR A 536 2.10 27.37 25.48
C THR A 536 2.42 26.71 26.82
N THR A 537 1.67 25.66 27.19
CA THR A 537 1.93 24.94 28.46
C THR A 537 3.27 24.21 28.47
N LEU A 538 3.71 23.69 27.33
CA LEU A 538 4.99 22.99 27.21
C LEU A 538 6.18 23.96 27.25
N ALA A 539 6.08 25.11 26.59
CA ALA A 539 7.07 26.17 26.69
C ALA A 539 7.18 26.73 28.12
N GLU A 540 6.05 26.81 28.84
CA GLU A 540 6.07 27.15 30.27
C GLU A 540 6.82 26.08 31.07
N ALA A 541 6.56 24.79 30.86
CA ALA A 541 7.28 23.69 31.50
C ALA A 541 8.79 23.78 31.27
N GLU A 542 9.22 23.99 30.03
CA GLU A 542 10.62 24.17 29.64
C GLU A 542 11.28 25.36 30.36
N SER A 543 10.53 26.44 30.59
CA SER A 543 11.04 27.63 31.29
C SER A 543 11.28 27.44 32.79
N LYS A 544 10.68 26.40 33.40
CA LYS A 544 10.78 26.12 34.85
C LYS A 544 11.95 25.23 35.22
N VAL A 545 12.57 24.57 34.24
CA VAL A 545 13.60 23.55 34.47
C VAL A 545 14.97 24.02 34.00
N SER A 546 16.01 23.67 34.76
CA SER A 546 17.40 23.92 34.35
C SER A 546 17.79 22.96 33.23
N ALA A 547 18.46 23.44 32.19
CA ALA A 547 18.76 22.68 30.96
C ALA A 547 19.44 21.31 31.20
N ASP A 548 20.33 21.21 32.19
CA ASP A 548 21.08 19.97 32.48
C ASP A 548 20.37 19.05 33.49
N SER A 549 19.20 19.44 34.01
CA SER A 549 18.45 18.67 34.99
C SER A 549 17.77 17.44 34.39
N ILE A 550 17.49 16.43 35.23
CA ILE A 550 16.70 15.27 34.79
C ILE A 550 15.29 15.67 34.35
N TYR A 551 14.71 16.70 34.98
CA TYR A 551 13.40 17.24 34.63
C TYR A 551 13.39 17.83 33.22
N ALA A 552 14.45 18.53 32.80
CA ALA A 552 14.56 19.02 31.43
C ALA A 552 14.62 17.88 30.41
N LYS A 553 15.30 16.77 30.72
CA LYS A 553 15.30 15.57 29.85
C LYS A 553 13.91 14.94 29.73
N ARG A 554 13.17 14.84 30.83
CA ARG A 554 11.79 14.32 30.85
C ARG A 554 10.82 15.22 30.06
N VAL A 555 10.88 16.55 30.25
CA VAL A 555 10.11 17.51 29.44
C VAL A 555 10.49 17.45 27.95
N ARG A 556 11.78 17.23 27.64
CA ARG A 556 12.26 17.09 26.27
C ARG A 556 11.64 15.90 25.52
N MET A 557 11.32 14.80 26.22
CA MET A 557 10.59 13.67 25.61
C MET A 557 9.22 14.12 25.09
N ASN A 558 8.46 14.87 25.90
CA ASN A 558 7.19 15.46 25.48
C ASN A 558 7.37 16.47 24.34
N ARG A 559 8.44 17.27 24.35
CA ARG A 559 8.78 18.20 23.25
C ARG A 559 9.00 17.50 21.92
N VAL A 560 9.77 16.43 21.89
CA VAL A 560 10.01 15.67 20.65
C VAL A 560 8.70 15.09 20.09
N ALA A 561 7.89 14.47 20.94
CA ALA A 561 6.61 13.92 20.51
C ALA A 561 5.59 15.00 20.11
N PHE A 562 5.58 16.15 20.79
CA PHE A 562 4.76 17.31 20.44
C PHE A 562 5.15 17.89 19.08
N ASP A 563 6.45 18.11 18.85
CA ASP A 563 6.97 18.65 17.59
C ASP A 563 6.66 17.68 16.43
N PHE A 564 6.71 16.36 16.68
CA PHE A 564 6.27 15.35 15.71
C PHE A 564 4.78 15.53 15.37
N GLY A 565 3.91 15.60 16.39
CA GLY A 565 2.47 15.83 16.20
C GLY A 565 2.19 17.12 15.41
N LYS A 566 2.94 18.20 15.70
CA LYS A 566 2.85 19.48 14.99
C LYS A 566 3.28 19.37 13.53
N ALA A 567 4.42 18.72 13.26
CA ALA A 567 4.89 18.45 11.91
C ALA A 567 3.86 17.63 11.12
N PHE A 568 3.30 16.58 11.75
CA PHE A 568 2.25 15.76 11.14
C PHE A 568 0.98 16.57 10.83
N THR A 569 0.45 17.36 11.77
CA THR A 569 -0.73 18.20 11.51
C THR A 569 -0.47 19.23 10.43
N ASN A 570 0.73 19.82 10.38
CA ASN A 570 1.09 20.79 9.33
C ASN A 570 1.27 20.13 7.96
N MET A 571 1.88 18.93 7.92
CA MET A 571 1.98 18.10 6.72
C MET A 571 0.60 17.83 6.14
N ARG A 572 -0.31 17.32 6.99
CA ARG A 572 -1.69 17.03 6.59
C ARG A 572 -2.44 18.27 6.15
N GLY A 573 -2.36 19.37 6.89
CA GLY A 573 -3.00 20.64 6.50
C GLY A 573 -2.53 21.14 5.14
N ALA A 574 -1.20 21.18 4.91
CA ALA A 574 -0.62 21.58 3.64
C ALA A 574 -1.04 20.65 2.48
N TYR A 575 -1.11 19.33 2.72
CA TYR A 575 -1.58 18.37 1.74
C TYR A 575 -3.04 18.64 1.34
N LEU A 576 -3.94 18.87 2.29
CA LEU A 576 -5.35 19.18 2.02
C LEU A 576 -5.54 20.55 1.32
N ASP A 577 -4.62 21.49 1.53
CA ASP A 577 -4.60 22.80 0.85
C ASP A 577 -3.96 22.78 -0.56
N PHE A 578 -3.46 21.60 -0.99
CA PHE A 578 -2.68 21.39 -2.21
C PHE A 578 -1.34 22.15 -2.23
N ASP A 579 -0.75 22.43 -1.07
CA ASP A 579 0.62 22.94 -0.92
C ASP A 579 1.59 21.76 -0.71
N PHE A 580 1.76 20.96 -1.75
CA PHE A 580 2.51 19.69 -1.67
C PHE A 580 4.00 19.86 -1.39
N VAL A 581 4.58 21.03 -1.70
CA VAL A 581 5.97 21.35 -1.35
C VAL A 581 6.12 21.49 0.16
N LYS A 582 5.23 22.24 0.83
CA LYS A 582 5.24 22.31 2.30
C LYS A 582 4.85 20.99 2.93
N ALA A 583 3.89 20.27 2.34
CA ALA A 583 3.52 18.95 2.83
C ALA A 583 4.73 18.00 2.88
N LYS A 584 5.54 17.96 1.81
CA LYS A 584 6.78 17.18 1.75
C LYS A 584 7.82 17.64 2.78
N GLN A 585 7.99 18.95 2.96
CA GLN A 585 8.90 19.48 3.97
C GLN A 585 8.53 19.00 5.38
N HIS A 586 7.25 19.13 5.76
CA HIS A 586 6.78 18.71 7.09
C HIS A 586 6.80 17.19 7.28
N TYR A 587 6.58 16.43 6.21
CA TYR A 587 6.79 14.97 6.23
C TYR A 587 8.24 14.61 6.57
N ASP A 588 9.22 15.24 5.91
CA ASP A 588 10.65 14.99 6.19
C ASP A 588 11.05 15.41 7.61
N GLU A 589 10.49 16.51 8.11
CA GLU A 589 10.63 16.95 9.50
C GLU A 589 10.07 15.89 10.47
N ALA A 590 8.86 15.39 10.22
CA ALA A 590 8.23 14.35 11.04
C ALA A 590 9.05 13.04 11.05
N LYS A 591 9.57 12.61 9.90
CA LYS A 591 10.46 11.44 9.79
C LYS A 591 11.73 11.59 10.62
N THR A 592 12.34 12.78 10.62
CA THR A 592 13.54 13.07 11.42
C THR A 592 13.24 12.99 12.93
N LEU A 593 12.08 13.48 13.35
CA LEU A 593 11.64 13.42 14.74
C LEU A 593 11.34 11.98 15.17
N LEU A 594 10.73 11.16 14.32
CA LEU A 594 10.50 9.73 14.61
C LEU A 594 11.80 8.95 14.80
N GLN A 595 12.83 9.23 13.99
CA GLN A 595 14.16 8.64 14.20
C GLN A 595 14.73 9.02 15.57
N THR A 596 14.64 10.31 15.93
CA THR A 596 15.08 10.78 17.25
C THR A 596 14.29 10.11 18.37
N ALA A 597 12.99 9.93 18.19
CA ALA A 597 12.09 9.36 19.18
C ALA A 597 12.33 7.86 19.41
N ALA A 598 12.57 7.10 18.34
CA ALA A 598 12.81 5.66 18.37
C ALA A 598 14.18 5.28 18.98
N LEU A 599 15.17 6.17 18.90
CA LEU A 599 16.53 5.95 19.42
C LEU A 599 16.70 6.36 20.89
N HIS A 600 15.68 6.91 21.51
CA HIS A 600 15.72 7.30 22.92
C HIS A 600 15.35 6.11 23.81
N SER A 601 15.98 5.99 25.00
CA SER A 601 15.54 5.07 26.05
C SER A 601 15.06 5.86 27.29
N PRO A 602 13.80 5.69 27.71
CA PRO A 602 12.80 4.83 27.08
C PRO A 602 12.29 5.43 25.78
N VAL A 603 11.73 4.60 24.90
CA VAL A 603 11.25 5.03 23.58
C VAL A 603 10.23 6.18 23.70
N ILE A 604 10.45 7.27 22.98
CA ILE A 604 9.56 8.45 23.02
C ILE A 604 8.25 8.15 22.27
N ILE A 605 8.35 7.60 21.05
CA ILE A 605 7.25 7.13 20.20
C ILE A 605 7.58 5.71 19.74
N HIS A 606 6.66 4.77 19.98
CA HIS A 606 6.84 3.36 19.65
C HIS A 606 7.12 3.18 18.14
N PRO A 607 8.15 2.41 17.70
CA PRO A 607 8.55 2.41 16.28
C PRO A 607 7.55 1.74 15.35
N TRP A 608 6.77 0.76 15.84
CA TRP A 608 5.62 0.24 15.09
C TRP A 608 4.59 1.32 14.81
N ALA A 609 4.27 2.15 15.82
CA ALA A 609 3.36 3.27 15.64
C ALA A 609 3.95 4.25 14.62
N GLY A 610 5.20 4.69 14.84
CA GLY A 610 5.92 5.57 13.89
C GLY A 610 5.94 5.06 12.45
N GLY A 611 5.97 3.73 12.23
CA GLY A 611 5.89 3.11 10.91
C GLY A 611 4.60 3.41 10.13
N TYR A 612 3.48 3.71 10.80
CA TYR A 612 2.23 4.09 10.14
C TYR A 612 2.33 5.39 9.34
N ILE A 613 3.32 6.24 9.62
CA ILE A 613 3.55 7.41 8.76
C ILE A 613 3.87 6.99 7.32
N ASP A 614 4.64 5.91 7.15
CA ASP A 614 5.04 5.45 5.82
C ASP A 614 3.92 4.65 5.16
N VAL A 615 3.18 3.87 5.95
CA VAL A 615 2.07 3.05 5.46
C VAL A 615 0.98 3.93 4.85
N PHE A 616 0.57 5.01 5.53
CA PHE A 616 -0.61 5.79 5.12
C PHE A 616 -0.29 7.11 4.42
N TRP A 617 0.95 7.61 4.45
CA TRP A 617 1.23 8.98 3.98
C TRP A 617 2.42 9.12 3.06
N LYS A 618 3.34 8.15 3.00
CA LYS A 618 4.55 8.26 2.18
C LYS A 618 4.21 8.52 0.71
N TYR A 619 3.43 7.62 0.10
CA TYR A 619 3.17 7.69 -1.33
C TYR A 619 2.33 8.90 -1.71
N GLN A 620 1.34 9.26 -0.90
CA GLN A 620 0.51 10.44 -1.06
C GLN A 620 1.36 11.71 -1.12
N ILE A 621 2.26 11.87 -0.15
CA ILE A 621 3.06 13.07 0.01
C ILE A 621 4.16 13.13 -1.05
N GLU A 622 4.90 12.04 -1.26
CA GLU A 622 5.97 11.98 -2.27
C GLU A 622 5.41 12.20 -3.68
N GLN A 623 4.33 11.49 -4.05
CA GLN A 623 3.75 11.61 -5.38
C GLN A 623 3.15 12.99 -5.63
N SER A 624 2.40 13.55 -4.67
CA SER A 624 1.79 14.87 -4.82
C SER A 624 2.85 15.96 -4.97
N TYR A 625 3.97 15.86 -4.25
CA TYR A 625 5.13 16.72 -4.40
C TYR A 625 5.73 16.64 -5.82
N GLU A 626 6.03 15.43 -6.31
CA GLU A 626 6.58 15.20 -7.65
C GLU A 626 5.73 15.86 -8.75
N ARG A 627 4.41 15.89 -8.57
CA ARG A 627 3.44 16.39 -9.57
C ARG A 627 3.39 17.91 -9.68
N VAL A 628 4.09 18.63 -8.80
CA VAL A 628 4.15 20.11 -8.80
C VAL A 628 5.57 20.67 -8.87
N ILE A 629 6.57 19.81 -9.06
CA ILE A 629 7.98 20.19 -9.24
C ILE A 629 8.52 19.78 -10.62
N ASP A 630 9.78 20.12 -10.91
CA ASP A 630 10.49 19.67 -12.12
C ASP A 630 9.72 19.94 -13.44
N GLY A 631 9.04 21.08 -13.51
CA GLY A 631 8.26 21.54 -14.67
C GLY A 631 6.86 20.92 -14.80
N ASN A 632 6.45 20.06 -13.86
CA ASN A 632 5.08 19.57 -13.79
C ASN A 632 4.15 20.68 -13.31
N GLU A 633 2.91 20.70 -13.81
CA GLU A 633 1.96 21.78 -13.56
C GLU A 633 0.66 21.25 -12.98
N LEU A 634 0.23 21.82 -11.85
CA LEU A 634 -1.13 21.65 -11.33
C LEU A 634 -2.12 22.38 -12.26
N VAL A 635 -2.98 21.63 -12.94
CA VAL A 635 -3.92 22.15 -13.93
C VAL A 635 -5.21 22.61 -13.29
N ALA A 636 -5.79 21.79 -12.41
CA ALA A 636 -7.01 22.13 -11.68
C ALA A 636 -7.13 21.33 -10.38
N LYS A 637 -7.59 22.00 -9.31
CA LYS A 637 -7.97 21.38 -8.04
C LYS A 637 -9.43 20.94 -8.12
N LEU A 638 -9.73 19.68 -7.88
CA LEU A 638 -11.13 19.24 -7.76
C LEU A 638 -11.67 19.70 -6.39
N PRO A 639 -12.96 20.08 -6.29
CA PRO A 639 -13.53 20.59 -5.05
C PRO A 639 -13.60 19.49 -3.98
N ASP A 640 -13.71 19.88 -2.71
CA ASP A 640 -13.92 18.95 -1.60
C ASP A 640 -15.34 18.34 -1.62
N GLU A 641 -16.36 19.15 -1.91
CA GLU A 641 -17.77 18.71 -1.91
C GLU A 641 -18.20 18.23 -3.30
N TRP A 642 -18.62 16.96 -3.40
CA TRP A 642 -19.10 16.33 -4.63
C TRP A 642 -20.57 15.93 -4.45
N LEU A 643 -21.28 15.79 -5.57
CA LEU A 643 -22.60 15.16 -5.55
C LEU A 643 -22.42 13.64 -5.41
N ALA A 644 -23.18 13.01 -4.52
CA ALA A 644 -23.10 11.60 -4.20
C ALA A 644 -24.48 10.92 -4.30
N MET A 645 -24.49 9.68 -4.80
CA MET A 645 -25.65 8.81 -4.84
C MET A 645 -25.30 7.41 -4.31
N PHE A 646 -26.10 6.95 -3.36
CA PHE A 646 -25.90 5.69 -2.63
C PHE A 646 -26.72 4.58 -3.27
N ILE A 647 -26.03 3.49 -3.64
CA ILE A 647 -26.64 2.31 -4.25
C ILE A 647 -26.26 1.07 -3.40
N PRO A 648 -27.03 0.75 -2.35
CA PRO A 648 -26.73 -0.37 -1.45
C PRO A 648 -26.57 -1.72 -2.16
N GLY A 649 -27.38 -1.97 -3.20
CA GLY A 649 -27.31 -3.20 -4.01
C GLY A 649 -26.27 -3.18 -5.13
N GLY A 650 -25.47 -2.12 -5.24
CA GLY A 650 -24.57 -1.86 -6.38
C GLY A 650 -25.30 -1.75 -7.74
N ASN A 651 -24.55 -1.90 -8.82
CA ASN A 651 -25.04 -1.81 -10.21
C ASN A 651 -25.46 -0.39 -10.67
N GLY A 652 -24.89 0.67 -10.11
CA GLY A 652 -25.20 2.03 -10.58
C GLY A 652 -24.81 2.27 -12.05
N GLU A 653 -23.88 1.47 -12.57
CA GLU A 653 -23.53 1.45 -14.00
C GLU A 653 -24.73 1.10 -14.89
N LYS A 654 -25.53 0.10 -14.51
CA LYS A 654 -26.73 -0.32 -15.25
C LYS A 654 -27.84 0.73 -15.19
N LEU A 655 -27.85 1.54 -14.12
CA LEU A 655 -28.73 2.71 -14.01
C LEU A 655 -28.24 3.89 -14.87
N GLY A 656 -27.02 3.83 -15.41
CA GLY A 656 -26.45 4.86 -16.26
C GLY A 656 -25.96 6.09 -15.50
N LEU A 657 -25.59 5.96 -14.22
CA LEU A 657 -25.15 7.08 -13.37
C LEU A 657 -23.86 7.77 -13.86
N TRP A 658 -23.09 7.11 -14.74
CA TRP A 658 -21.91 7.66 -15.43
C TRP A 658 -22.23 8.59 -16.61
N LYS A 659 -23.47 8.59 -17.12
CA LYS A 659 -23.80 9.32 -18.36
C LYS A 659 -23.76 10.84 -18.15
N PRO A 660 -23.25 11.62 -19.11
CA PRO A 660 -23.35 13.08 -19.04
C PRO A 660 -24.80 13.55 -19.08
N GLY A 661 -25.10 14.65 -18.38
CA GLY A 661 -26.41 15.32 -18.46
C GLY A 661 -27.56 14.66 -17.69
N ILE A 662 -27.28 13.68 -16.82
CA ILE A 662 -28.31 13.14 -15.91
C ILE A 662 -28.76 14.20 -14.89
N GLY A 663 -30.03 14.14 -14.48
CA GLY A 663 -30.56 15.03 -13.45
C GLY A 663 -30.02 14.68 -12.07
N THR A 664 -29.21 15.55 -11.47
CA THR A 664 -28.56 15.32 -10.17
C THR A 664 -29.16 16.13 -9.01
N GLN A 665 -30.32 16.76 -9.19
CA GLN A 665 -30.97 17.56 -8.15
C GLN A 665 -31.34 16.75 -6.89
N SER A 666 -31.46 15.42 -7.00
CA SER A 666 -31.71 14.51 -5.88
C SER A 666 -30.45 13.90 -5.26
N TRP A 667 -29.27 14.18 -5.81
CA TRP A 667 -28.02 13.67 -5.27
C TRP A 667 -27.64 14.50 -4.04
N MET A 668 -27.16 13.84 -3.00
CA MET A 668 -26.70 14.55 -1.81
C MET A 668 -25.29 15.09 -2.02
N LYS A 669 -24.83 15.95 -1.12
CA LYS A 669 -23.48 16.48 -1.12
C LYS A 669 -22.64 15.70 -0.11
N LEU A 670 -21.44 15.30 -0.51
CA LEU A 670 -20.48 14.62 0.36
C LEU A 670 -19.11 15.25 0.19
N LYS A 671 -18.41 15.46 1.30
CA LYS A 671 -17.00 15.86 1.28
C LYS A 671 -16.11 14.66 0.98
N THR A 672 -15.01 14.92 0.31
CA THR A 672 -14.14 13.91 -0.31
C THR A 672 -12.71 13.95 0.20
N PHE A 673 -12.32 14.97 0.96
CA PHE A 673 -11.00 14.96 1.60
C PHE A 673 -10.92 15.72 2.91
N SER A 674 -11.86 16.64 3.20
CA SER A 674 -11.88 17.32 4.50
C SER A 674 -12.66 16.57 5.59
N GLU A 675 -13.41 15.52 5.22
CA GLU A 675 -14.12 14.61 6.13
C GLU A 675 -14.10 13.17 5.61
N THR A 676 -14.12 12.21 6.52
CA THR A 676 -14.29 10.77 6.23
C THR A 676 -15.76 10.40 6.07
N TRP A 677 -16.07 9.19 5.63
CA TRP A 677 -17.42 8.64 5.69
C TRP A 677 -17.94 8.52 7.11
N SER A 678 -17.10 8.08 8.06
CA SER A 678 -17.50 7.98 9.46
C SER A 678 -18.02 9.31 10.01
N ASN A 679 -17.31 10.40 9.78
CA ASN A 679 -17.72 11.75 10.22
C ASN A 679 -18.94 12.30 9.47
N GLN A 680 -19.37 11.64 8.40
CA GLN A 680 -20.54 12.00 7.60
C GLN A 680 -21.70 11.02 7.82
N GLY A 681 -21.62 10.17 8.87
CA GLY A 681 -22.68 9.22 9.25
C GLY A 681 -22.73 7.95 8.40
N LEU A 682 -21.64 7.64 7.70
CA LEU A 682 -21.55 6.54 6.72
C LEU A 682 -20.61 5.41 7.16
N ARG A 683 -20.13 5.40 8.42
CA ARG A 683 -19.23 4.37 8.98
C ARG A 683 -19.70 2.95 8.62
N TYR A 684 -20.99 2.67 8.79
CA TYR A 684 -21.59 1.35 8.60
C TYR A 684 -22.27 1.16 7.24
N TYR A 685 -22.07 2.08 6.29
CA TYR A 685 -22.66 1.96 4.97
C TYR A 685 -21.91 0.91 4.14
N LYS A 686 -22.59 -0.18 3.80
CA LYS A 686 -22.11 -1.18 2.85
C LYS A 686 -22.83 -1.02 1.51
N GLY A 687 -22.08 -0.82 0.44
CA GLY A 687 -22.63 -0.63 -0.89
C GLY A 687 -21.73 0.17 -1.82
N GLU A 688 -22.30 0.56 -2.96
CA GLU A 688 -21.62 1.39 -3.96
C GLU A 688 -22.04 2.85 -3.78
N VAL A 689 -21.07 3.78 -3.81
CA VAL A 689 -21.32 5.23 -3.80
C VAL A 689 -20.80 5.82 -5.11
N TRP A 690 -21.67 6.55 -5.78
CA TRP A 690 -21.38 7.25 -7.03
C TRP A 690 -21.19 8.74 -6.76
N TYR A 691 -19.99 9.24 -7.01
CA TYR A 691 -19.60 10.63 -6.91
C TYR A 691 -19.65 11.30 -8.28
N ARG A 692 -20.05 12.56 -8.32
CA ARG A 692 -20.00 13.39 -9.51
C ARG A 692 -19.55 14.80 -9.15
N THR A 693 -18.57 15.28 -9.90
CA THR A 693 -18.17 16.68 -9.89
C THR A 693 -17.91 17.17 -11.31
N SER A 694 -17.52 18.42 -11.42
CA SER A 694 -17.24 19.04 -12.70
C SER A 694 -16.19 20.12 -12.57
N ILE A 695 -15.31 20.21 -13.55
CA ILE A 695 -14.16 21.13 -13.53
C ILE A 695 -13.91 21.73 -14.91
N ASP A 696 -13.49 22.99 -14.95
CA ASP A 696 -13.11 23.67 -16.20
C ASP A 696 -11.61 23.48 -16.45
N VAL A 697 -11.23 23.19 -17.70
CA VAL A 697 -9.83 23.06 -18.11
C VAL A 697 -9.52 24.08 -19.20
N ALA A 698 -8.53 24.94 -18.96
CA ALA A 698 -8.17 26.03 -19.86
C ALA A 698 -7.51 25.54 -21.16
N ASP A 699 -7.77 26.23 -22.28
CA ASP A 699 -7.23 25.90 -23.61
C ASP A 699 -5.70 25.87 -23.68
N GLN A 700 -5.00 26.53 -22.76
CA GLN A 700 -3.53 26.52 -22.70
C GLN A 700 -2.93 25.12 -22.45
N TYR A 701 -3.74 24.18 -21.97
CA TYR A 701 -3.32 22.81 -21.70
C TYR A 701 -3.64 21.83 -22.83
N LYS A 702 -4.25 22.28 -23.95
CA LYS A 702 -4.74 21.41 -25.02
C LYS A 702 -3.66 20.53 -25.68
N ASP A 703 -2.43 21.03 -25.70
CA ASP A 703 -1.28 20.38 -26.34
C ASP A 703 -0.40 19.66 -25.30
N LYS A 704 -0.85 19.56 -24.05
CA LYS A 704 -0.16 18.84 -22.98
C LYS A 704 -0.90 17.54 -22.64
N PRO A 705 -0.19 16.45 -22.32
CA PRO A 705 -0.82 15.30 -21.67
C PRO A 705 -1.44 15.74 -20.35
N LEU A 706 -2.60 15.15 -20.01
CA LEU A 706 -3.32 15.42 -18.77
C LEU A 706 -3.51 14.14 -17.96
N ARG A 707 -3.38 14.28 -16.64
CA ARG A 707 -3.51 13.21 -15.66
C ARG A 707 -4.55 13.61 -14.63
N LEU A 708 -5.47 12.71 -14.32
CA LEU A 708 -6.35 12.81 -13.16
C LEU A 708 -5.76 11.95 -12.04
N TRP A 709 -5.49 12.58 -10.90
CA TRP A 709 -4.87 11.95 -9.76
C TRP A 709 -5.77 12.08 -8.53
N PHE A 710 -5.94 11.00 -7.79
CA PHE A 710 -6.62 10.94 -6.51
C PHE A 710 -5.60 10.56 -5.45
N GLY A 711 -5.41 11.44 -4.47
CA GLY A 711 -4.44 11.22 -3.41
C GLY A 711 -4.79 10.06 -2.52
N ASP A 712 -6.05 9.95 -2.10
CA ASP A 712 -6.51 8.85 -1.26
C ASP A 712 -7.93 8.42 -1.63
N ILE A 713 -8.09 7.13 -1.85
CA ILE A 713 -9.38 6.46 -1.94
C ILE A 713 -9.30 5.24 -1.04
N ASP A 714 -10.22 5.13 -0.09
CA ASP A 714 -10.49 3.92 0.66
C ASP A 714 -11.52 3.10 -0.12
N GLU A 715 -11.15 1.88 -0.49
CA GLU A 715 -11.78 0.95 -1.45
C GLU A 715 -11.36 1.11 -2.94
N SER A 716 -11.96 0.26 -3.80
CA SER A 716 -11.68 0.21 -5.24
C SER A 716 -12.52 1.22 -6.05
N PRO A 717 -11.90 2.15 -6.81
CA PRO A 717 -12.60 3.11 -7.65
C PRO A 717 -12.76 2.69 -9.12
N ARG A 718 -13.85 3.13 -9.75
CA ARG A 718 -13.99 3.24 -11.23
C ARG A 718 -14.23 4.70 -11.60
N VAL A 719 -13.67 5.16 -12.71
CA VAL A 719 -13.66 6.58 -13.08
C VAL A 719 -14.15 6.80 -14.51
N TRP A 720 -15.02 7.80 -14.69
CA TRP A 720 -15.47 8.28 -16.00
C TRP A 720 -15.21 9.77 -16.15
N VAL A 721 -14.76 10.16 -17.33
CA VAL A 721 -14.62 11.57 -17.73
C VAL A 721 -15.47 11.81 -18.97
N ASN A 722 -16.41 12.75 -18.87
CA ASN A 722 -17.35 13.09 -19.94
C ASN A 722 -18.12 11.88 -20.52
N GLY A 723 -18.38 10.87 -19.69
CA GLY A 723 -19.09 9.64 -20.06
C GLY A 723 -18.20 8.51 -20.60
N THR A 724 -16.90 8.73 -20.71
CA THR A 724 -15.93 7.69 -21.12
C THR A 724 -15.27 7.12 -19.87
N GLU A 725 -15.32 5.80 -19.68
CA GLU A 725 -14.60 5.13 -18.60
C GLU A 725 -13.10 5.16 -18.87
N ILE A 726 -12.32 5.53 -17.87
CA ILE A 726 -10.87 5.62 -17.96
C ILE A 726 -10.27 4.53 -17.07
N GLN A 727 -9.44 3.68 -17.66
CA GLN A 727 -8.70 2.67 -16.91
C GLN A 727 -7.56 3.34 -16.12
N PRO A 728 -7.25 2.87 -14.90
CA PRO A 728 -6.14 3.40 -14.13
C PRO A 728 -4.82 3.13 -14.86
N LYS A 729 -3.90 4.10 -14.83
CA LYS A 729 -2.55 3.99 -15.40
C LYS A 729 -1.66 3.04 -14.56
N ALA A 730 -1.92 2.96 -13.26
CA ALA A 730 -1.35 2.00 -12.33
C ALA A 730 -2.38 1.67 -11.24
N THR A 731 -2.37 0.44 -10.72
CA THR A 731 -3.26 0.03 -9.63
C THR A 731 -2.82 0.70 -8.34
N GLY A 732 -3.67 1.56 -7.77
CA GLY A 732 -3.48 2.10 -6.42
C GLY A 732 -3.77 1.04 -5.36
N ILE A 733 -3.51 1.39 -4.09
CA ILE A 733 -3.81 0.56 -2.92
C ILE A 733 -4.68 1.41 -2.00
N ALA A 734 -5.82 0.88 -1.58
CA ALA A 734 -6.77 1.59 -0.74
C ALA A 734 -6.07 2.25 0.46
N THR A 735 -6.25 3.56 0.64
CA THR A 735 -5.63 4.42 1.68
C THR A 735 -4.10 4.46 1.77
N VAL A 736 -3.39 3.73 0.90
CA VAL A 736 -1.92 3.56 0.97
C VAL A 736 -1.22 4.14 -0.25
N MET A 737 -1.76 3.91 -1.45
CA MET A 737 -1.14 4.34 -2.70
C MET A 737 -2.15 5.08 -3.59
N PRO A 738 -1.84 6.32 -4.03
CA PRO A 738 -2.70 7.13 -4.88
C PRO A 738 -3.11 6.44 -6.19
N TRP A 739 -4.23 6.91 -6.77
CA TRP A 739 -4.74 6.45 -8.07
C TRP A 739 -4.51 7.49 -9.16
N GLU A 740 -4.08 7.07 -10.35
CA GLU A 740 -3.81 7.96 -11.48
C GLU A 740 -4.43 7.44 -12.79
N TYR A 741 -4.95 8.36 -13.61
CA TYR A 741 -5.64 8.07 -14.87
C TYR A 741 -5.15 9.00 -15.99
N ASP A 742 -4.94 8.47 -17.19
CA ASP A 742 -4.70 9.29 -18.39
C ASP A 742 -6.03 9.81 -18.94
N VAL A 743 -6.25 11.12 -18.82
CA VAL A 743 -7.50 11.76 -19.24
C VAL A 743 -7.33 12.64 -20.48
N SER A 744 -6.16 12.62 -21.11
CA SER A 744 -5.80 13.52 -22.22
C SER A 744 -6.82 13.45 -23.36
N GLY A 745 -7.27 12.25 -23.72
CA GLY A 745 -8.25 12.02 -24.79
C GLY A 745 -9.71 12.27 -24.40
N ALA A 746 -10.01 12.47 -23.10
CA ALA A 746 -11.37 12.62 -22.60
C ALA A 746 -11.74 14.06 -22.21
N ILE A 747 -10.75 14.93 -21.98
CA ILE A 747 -10.95 16.33 -21.59
C ILE A 747 -11.42 17.17 -22.79
N LYS A 748 -12.38 18.05 -22.52
CA LYS A 748 -12.91 19.09 -23.40
C LYS A 748 -12.40 20.44 -22.91
N PHE A 749 -11.47 21.03 -23.65
CA PHE A 749 -10.87 22.32 -23.32
C PHE A 749 -11.85 23.48 -23.55
N GLY A 750 -11.75 24.50 -22.69
CA GLY A 750 -12.63 25.68 -22.73
C GLY A 750 -14.08 25.39 -22.34
N GLN A 751 -14.36 24.18 -21.86
CA GLN A 751 -15.68 23.69 -21.46
C GLN A 751 -15.60 22.99 -20.10
N LYS A 752 -16.78 22.82 -19.52
CA LYS A 752 -16.95 22.10 -18.26
C LYS A 752 -16.85 20.59 -18.49
N ASN A 753 -15.95 19.95 -17.75
CA ASN A 753 -15.69 18.51 -17.81
C ASN A 753 -16.38 17.81 -16.66
N ASP A 754 -17.18 16.80 -16.96
CA ASP A 754 -17.88 15.98 -15.97
C ASP A 754 -16.97 14.82 -15.53
N ILE A 755 -16.77 14.66 -14.23
CA ILE A 755 -15.97 13.58 -13.64
C ILE A 755 -16.89 12.78 -12.71
N VAL A 756 -16.98 11.48 -12.96
CA VAL A 756 -17.79 10.55 -12.17
C VAL A 756 -16.90 9.46 -11.61
N VAL A 757 -17.07 9.13 -10.33
CA VAL A 757 -16.31 8.07 -9.65
C VAL A 757 -17.29 7.15 -8.94
N SER A 758 -17.11 5.84 -9.08
CA SER A 758 -17.84 4.84 -8.28
C SER A 758 -16.86 4.20 -7.32
N VAL A 759 -17.16 4.22 -6.02
CA VAL A 759 -16.38 3.53 -4.98
C VAL A 759 -17.27 2.49 -4.31
N ARG A 760 -16.78 1.26 -4.15
CA ARG A 760 -17.56 0.15 -3.60
C ARG A 760 -16.98 -0.33 -2.28
N ASN A 761 -17.71 -0.11 -1.20
CA ASN A 761 -17.44 -0.67 0.11
C ASN A 761 -18.21 -1.98 0.28
N GLN A 762 -17.49 -3.11 0.32
CA GLN A 762 -18.09 -4.43 0.55
C GLN A 762 -17.89 -4.94 1.98
N TYR A 763 -16.86 -4.45 2.66
CA TYR A 763 -16.43 -4.91 3.98
C TYR A 763 -16.24 -3.69 4.87
N LEU A 764 -16.62 -3.81 6.15
CA LEU A 764 -16.34 -2.73 7.08
C LEU A 764 -14.87 -2.83 7.49
N ASP A 765 -14.06 -1.86 7.08
CA ASP A 765 -12.73 -1.68 7.63
C ASP A 765 -12.78 -0.98 9.01
N GLU A 766 -11.81 -1.28 9.87
CA GLU A 766 -11.70 -0.79 11.25
C GLU A 766 -11.49 0.72 11.31
N LEU A 767 -10.85 1.31 10.29
CA LEU A 767 -10.63 2.75 10.17
C LEU A 767 -11.93 3.48 9.80
N GLY A 768 -12.82 2.82 9.05
CA GLY A 768 -14.10 3.38 8.62
C GLY A 768 -13.98 4.66 7.80
N THR A 769 -12.87 4.85 7.07
CA THR A 769 -12.64 6.11 6.35
C THR A 769 -13.52 6.23 5.11
N GLY A 770 -13.58 5.18 4.28
CA GLY A 770 -14.51 4.96 3.17
C GLY A 770 -14.48 6.00 2.05
N GLY A 771 -14.52 5.56 0.79
CA GLY A 771 -14.74 6.47 -0.33
C GLY A 771 -13.51 7.28 -0.72
N ILE A 772 -13.71 8.48 -1.27
CA ILE A 772 -12.59 9.41 -1.54
C ILE A 772 -12.29 10.11 -0.22
N VAL A 773 -11.02 10.07 0.22
CA VAL A 773 -10.57 10.62 1.52
C VAL A 773 -9.33 11.52 1.40
N GLY A 774 -8.95 11.87 0.17
CA GLY A 774 -7.79 12.70 -0.14
C GLY A 774 -8.01 13.61 -1.36
N PRO A 775 -7.19 14.66 -1.51
CA PRO A 775 -7.32 15.63 -2.60
C PRO A 775 -7.29 14.96 -3.98
N ALA A 776 -8.13 15.47 -4.89
CA ALA A 776 -8.10 15.07 -6.29
C ALA A 776 -7.72 16.26 -7.18
N MET A 777 -6.93 16.02 -8.22
CA MET A 777 -6.46 17.07 -9.13
C MET A 777 -6.29 16.60 -10.56
N LEU A 778 -6.37 17.56 -11.48
CA LEU A 778 -5.78 17.45 -12.80
C LEU A 778 -4.37 18.04 -12.77
N TRP A 779 -3.41 17.35 -13.37
CA TRP A 779 -2.05 17.85 -13.54
C TRP A 779 -1.51 17.51 -14.93
N ALA A 780 -0.52 18.28 -15.39
CA ALA A 780 0.16 18.10 -16.66
C ALA A 780 1.65 17.84 -16.38
N PRO A 781 2.23 16.72 -16.84
CA PRO A 781 3.66 16.51 -16.72
C PRO A 781 4.43 17.51 -17.58
N ALA A 782 5.64 17.80 -17.13
CA ALA A 782 6.61 18.57 -17.89
C ALA A 782 6.77 17.98 -19.29
N ASN A 783 6.95 18.84 -20.28
CA ASN A 783 7.23 18.41 -21.64
C ASN A 783 8.70 17.94 -21.72
N ARG A 784 8.99 16.77 -21.16
CA ARG A 784 10.32 16.16 -21.18
C ARG A 784 10.44 15.42 -22.51
N GLN A 785 11.11 16.06 -23.46
CA GLN A 785 11.53 15.43 -24.71
C GLN A 785 12.62 14.39 -24.43
N GLY A 786 12.25 13.26 -23.83
CA GLY A 786 12.97 12.01 -24.02
C GLY A 786 12.50 11.39 -25.34
N PRO A 787 13.36 10.67 -26.09
CA PRO A 787 12.90 9.90 -27.24
C PRO A 787 11.88 8.86 -26.76
N THR A 788 10.59 9.10 -26.99
CA THR A 788 9.58 8.03 -26.88
C THR A 788 9.80 7.10 -28.07
N ASP A 789 10.53 6.03 -27.85
CA ASP A 789 10.51 4.90 -28.76
C ASP A 789 9.09 4.30 -28.68
N PRO A 790 8.29 4.36 -29.76
CA PRO A 790 6.91 3.86 -29.74
C PRO A 790 6.81 2.35 -29.54
N ASP A 791 7.91 1.62 -29.70
CA ASP A 791 7.97 0.16 -29.51
C ASP A 791 8.43 -0.25 -28.10
N GLU A 792 8.78 0.72 -27.25
CA GLU A 792 9.19 0.48 -25.87
C GLU A 792 8.01 0.11 -24.97
N LEU A 793 8.12 -1.02 -24.26
CA LEU A 793 7.06 -1.55 -23.40
C LEU A 793 7.25 -1.16 -21.93
N LEU A 794 8.43 -0.65 -21.55
CA LEU A 794 8.69 -0.20 -20.19
C LEU A 794 8.21 1.23 -19.95
N THR A 795 7.75 1.47 -18.72
CA THR A 795 7.43 2.81 -18.23
C THR A 795 8.71 3.47 -17.71
N ASN A 796 8.99 4.69 -18.18
CA ASN A 796 10.12 5.51 -17.73
C ASN A 796 11.48 4.75 -17.73
N PRO A 797 11.89 4.15 -18.87
CA PRO A 797 13.08 3.30 -18.95
C PRO A 797 14.41 4.03 -18.70
N GLY A 798 14.48 5.33 -19.00
CA GLY A 798 15.65 6.18 -18.78
C GLY A 798 15.54 7.07 -17.54
N PHE A 799 14.59 6.81 -16.63
CA PHE A 799 14.49 7.49 -15.33
C PHE A 799 14.29 9.03 -15.35
N GLU A 800 13.96 9.59 -16.51
CA GLU A 800 13.64 11.01 -16.71
C GLU A 800 12.40 11.46 -15.91
N ASP A 801 11.52 10.53 -15.55
CA ASP A 801 10.38 10.71 -14.66
C ASP A 801 10.58 10.10 -13.27
N GLY A 802 11.82 10.18 -12.78
CA GLY A 802 12.21 9.70 -11.46
C GLY A 802 12.08 8.19 -11.39
N MET A 803 11.38 7.69 -10.37
CA MET A 803 11.13 6.25 -10.18
C MET A 803 9.76 5.80 -10.65
N THR A 804 9.06 6.59 -11.49
CA THR A 804 7.72 6.22 -11.96
C THR A 804 7.75 4.82 -12.60
N GLY A 805 6.99 3.88 -12.05
CA GLY A 805 6.94 2.48 -12.51
C GLY A 805 8.08 1.58 -12.02
N TRP A 806 8.99 2.06 -11.18
CA TRP A 806 10.16 1.31 -10.70
C TRP A 806 10.12 1.15 -9.17
N THR A 807 10.43 -0.05 -8.70
CA THR A 807 10.49 -0.37 -7.26
C THR A 807 11.71 -1.23 -6.94
N PRO A 808 12.18 -1.27 -5.68
CA PRO A 808 13.25 -2.17 -5.29
C PRO A 808 12.87 -3.64 -5.50
N TYR A 809 13.73 -4.38 -6.18
CA TYR A 809 13.75 -5.84 -6.18
C TYR A 809 14.59 -6.30 -4.99
N ASN A 810 13.94 -6.94 -4.02
CA ASN A 810 14.51 -7.21 -2.70
C ASN A 810 14.96 -5.91 -2.00
N TYR A 811 15.79 -6.00 -0.96
CA TYR A 811 16.12 -4.83 -0.12
C TYR A 811 17.28 -4.01 -0.73
N SER A 812 16.93 -2.84 -1.27
CA SER A 812 17.85 -1.79 -1.72
C SER A 812 17.16 -0.42 -1.68
N ILE A 813 17.96 0.66 -1.69
CA ILE A 813 17.47 2.04 -1.83
C ILE A 813 17.67 2.46 -3.28
N LEU A 814 16.60 2.93 -3.92
CA LEU A 814 16.62 3.49 -5.26
C LEU A 814 16.56 5.02 -5.17
N SER A 815 17.39 5.72 -5.94
CA SER A 815 17.40 7.19 -5.98
C SER A 815 17.72 7.68 -7.39
N PRO A 816 16.87 8.53 -8.01
CA PRO A 816 17.25 9.21 -9.24
C PRO A 816 18.46 10.10 -9.01
N VAL A 817 19.47 10.02 -9.87
CA VAL A 817 20.70 10.81 -9.81
C VAL A 817 20.91 11.58 -11.11
N LYS A 818 21.63 12.70 -11.06
CA LYS A 818 21.97 13.52 -12.24
C LYS A 818 23.39 13.27 -12.76
N ASP A 819 24.16 12.44 -12.05
CA ASP A 819 25.52 12.02 -12.39
C ASP A 819 25.84 10.75 -11.58
N PRO A 820 26.30 9.65 -12.21
CA PRO A 820 26.48 9.46 -13.64
C PRO A 820 25.15 9.26 -14.38
N VAL A 821 25.09 9.68 -15.65
CA VAL A 821 23.96 9.46 -16.56
C VAL A 821 24.50 8.88 -17.86
N HIS A 822 23.82 7.90 -18.45
CA HIS A 822 24.18 7.35 -19.76
C HIS A 822 23.53 8.18 -20.86
N SER A 823 22.23 8.42 -20.77
CA SER A 823 21.48 9.26 -21.70
C SER A 823 20.39 10.07 -20.97
N GLY A 824 19.89 11.15 -21.57
CA GLY A 824 18.92 12.02 -20.90
C GLY A 824 19.54 12.90 -19.81
N SER A 825 18.81 13.12 -18.73
CA SER A 825 19.16 14.02 -17.61
C SER A 825 19.24 13.33 -16.25
N LYS A 826 18.75 12.10 -16.13
CA LYS A 826 18.77 11.31 -14.89
C LYS A 826 19.14 9.86 -15.19
N SER A 827 19.69 9.18 -14.20
CA SER A 827 19.76 7.72 -14.14
C SER A 827 19.27 7.27 -12.76
N LEU A 828 19.24 5.96 -12.50
CA LEU A 828 18.84 5.44 -11.20
C LEU A 828 20.06 4.89 -10.44
N GLY A 829 20.31 5.40 -9.24
CA GLY A 829 21.29 4.86 -8.30
C GLY A 829 20.66 3.82 -7.38
N ILE A 830 21.39 2.73 -7.14
CA ILE A 830 21.03 1.62 -6.26
C ILE A 830 22.07 1.53 -5.15
N SER A 831 21.61 1.69 -3.90
CA SER A 831 22.46 1.63 -2.71
C SER A 831 21.88 0.76 -1.59
N SER A 832 22.64 0.56 -0.52
CA SER A 832 22.21 -0.20 0.68
C SER A 832 21.67 -1.60 0.36
N ARG A 833 22.33 -2.26 -0.61
CA ARG A 833 21.95 -3.56 -1.15
C ARG A 833 22.18 -4.67 -0.11
N SER A 834 21.13 -5.40 0.26
CA SER A 834 21.25 -6.53 1.20
C SER A 834 21.96 -7.76 0.62
N GLY A 835 22.11 -7.83 -0.71
CA GLY A 835 22.78 -8.94 -1.39
C GLY A 835 22.95 -8.68 -2.90
N TYR A 836 23.64 -9.60 -3.59
CA TYR A 836 23.90 -9.51 -5.03
C TYR A 836 22.62 -9.57 -5.89
N TYR A 837 21.58 -10.23 -5.36
CA TYR A 837 20.25 -10.41 -5.96
C TYR A 837 19.29 -9.24 -5.67
N THR A 838 19.84 -8.03 -5.57
CA THR A 838 19.08 -6.79 -5.30
C THR A 838 19.32 -5.77 -6.40
N GLY A 839 18.28 -5.02 -6.74
CA GLY A 839 18.30 -4.02 -7.81
C GLY A 839 16.95 -3.31 -7.98
N PRO A 840 16.73 -2.60 -9.08
CA PRO A 840 15.42 -2.11 -9.47
C PRO A 840 14.63 -3.18 -10.23
N MET A 841 13.30 -3.16 -10.09
CA MET A 841 12.36 -3.93 -10.92
C MET A 841 11.20 -3.09 -11.43
N GLN A 842 10.58 -3.58 -12.51
CA GLN A 842 9.28 -3.15 -13.00
C GLN A 842 8.40 -4.37 -13.30
N ASP A 843 7.10 -4.28 -12.98
CA ASP A 843 6.10 -5.28 -13.38
C ASP A 843 5.76 -5.11 -14.86
N ILE A 844 5.97 -6.18 -15.64
CA ILE A 844 5.76 -6.21 -17.10
C ILE A 844 4.60 -7.13 -17.50
N LYS A 845 3.81 -7.63 -16.54
CA LYS A 845 2.72 -8.59 -16.78
C LYS A 845 1.69 -8.07 -17.76
N SER A 846 1.20 -6.84 -17.56
CA SER A 846 0.21 -6.22 -18.46
C SER A 846 0.78 -6.06 -19.87
N ALA A 847 2.03 -5.59 -19.99
CA ALA A 847 2.70 -5.43 -21.27
C ALA A 847 2.80 -6.77 -22.03
N LEU A 848 3.16 -7.86 -21.34
CA LEU A 848 3.18 -9.20 -21.94
C LEU A 848 1.79 -9.71 -22.29
N LEU A 849 0.76 -9.49 -21.47
CA LEU A 849 -0.61 -9.92 -21.76
C LEU A 849 -1.20 -9.21 -22.98
N GLU A 850 -0.93 -7.91 -23.12
CA GLU A 850 -1.38 -7.10 -24.26
C GLU A 850 -0.66 -7.49 -25.56
N ASN A 851 0.63 -7.78 -25.47
CA ASN A 851 1.45 -8.11 -26.64
C ASN A 851 1.46 -9.61 -26.96
N GLY A 852 1.05 -10.48 -26.04
CA GLY A 852 0.98 -11.93 -26.17
C GLY A 852 2.35 -12.65 -26.13
N PRO A 853 2.36 -14.00 -26.08
CA PRO A 853 3.59 -14.79 -26.15
C PRO A 853 4.41 -14.51 -27.42
N GLY A 854 5.73 -14.69 -27.34
CA GLY A 854 6.64 -14.48 -28.46
C GLY A 854 8.05 -14.11 -28.02
N THR A 855 8.89 -13.71 -28.98
CA THR A 855 10.26 -13.25 -28.70
C THR A 855 10.26 -11.79 -28.24
N TYR A 856 11.03 -11.50 -27.21
CA TYR A 856 11.23 -10.16 -26.65
C TYR A 856 12.72 -9.83 -26.53
N ASP A 857 13.08 -8.63 -26.95
CA ASP A 857 14.41 -8.06 -26.74
C ASP A 857 14.40 -7.21 -25.47
N PHE A 858 15.42 -7.34 -24.62
CA PHE A 858 15.53 -6.57 -23.40
C PHE A 858 16.97 -6.17 -23.09
N SER A 859 17.16 -5.02 -22.43
CA SER A 859 18.48 -4.53 -22.04
C SER A 859 18.47 -3.55 -20.87
N ALA A 860 19.64 -3.28 -20.29
CA ALA A 860 19.90 -2.20 -19.36
C ALA A 860 21.35 -1.68 -19.50
N MET A 861 21.57 -0.39 -19.32
CA MET A 861 22.91 0.20 -19.19
C MET A 861 23.31 0.21 -17.72
N LEU A 862 24.46 -0.37 -17.38
CA LEU A 862 24.92 -0.60 -16.01
C LEU A 862 26.28 0.07 -15.79
N ARG A 863 26.46 0.65 -14.60
CA ARG A 863 27.74 1.22 -14.16
C ARG A 863 27.87 1.10 -12.64
N THR A 864 28.97 0.60 -12.11
CA THR A 864 29.16 0.52 -10.65
C THR A 864 29.61 1.85 -10.05
N GLU A 865 29.42 2.06 -8.75
CA GLU A 865 29.85 3.30 -8.09
C GLU A 865 31.39 3.36 -7.92
N SER A 866 32.00 2.26 -7.48
CA SER A 866 33.44 2.23 -7.20
C SER A 866 34.13 0.90 -7.47
N ASP A 867 33.41 -0.22 -7.43
CA ASP A 867 33.96 -1.57 -7.59
C ASP A 867 33.80 -2.10 -9.02
N THR A 868 34.15 -3.36 -9.26
CA THR A 868 33.80 -4.08 -10.49
C THR A 868 32.92 -5.27 -10.15
N GLN A 869 31.81 -5.44 -10.87
CA GLN A 869 30.81 -6.48 -10.63
C GLN A 869 30.42 -7.13 -11.96
N ASN A 870 30.08 -8.42 -11.93
CA ASN A 870 29.51 -9.09 -13.10
C ASN A 870 27.99 -8.98 -13.00
N MET A 871 27.36 -8.26 -13.93
CA MET A 871 25.95 -7.88 -13.80
C MET A 871 25.14 -8.22 -15.04
N TYR A 872 23.83 -8.37 -14.86
CA TYR A 872 22.90 -8.69 -15.94
C TYR A 872 21.53 -8.06 -15.70
N ALA A 873 20.75 -7.94 -16.78
CA ALA A 873 19.31 -7.75 -16.71
C ALA A 873 18.62 -9.13 -16.80
N ALA A 874 17.45 -9.27 -16.20
CA ALA A 874 16.69 -10.51 -16.24
C ALA A 874 15.18 -10.28 -16.26
N ILE A 875 14.46 -11.26 -16.80
CA ILE A 875 13.01 -11.35 -16.78
C ILE A 875 12.61 -12.58 -15.98
N LEU A 876 11.74 -12.42 -14.99
CA LEU A 876 11.14 -13.52 -14.22
C LEU A 876 9.68 -13.70 -14.60
N ILE A 877 9.28 -14.92 -14.91
CA ILE A 877 7.91 -15.33 -15.21
C ILE A 877 7.46 -16.39 -14.19
N VAL A 878 6.23 -16.24 -13.69
CA VAL A 878 5.54 -17.25 -12.89
C VAL A 878 4.20 -17.60 -13.51
N ASP A 879 3.99 -18.86 -13.83
CA ASP A 879 2.70 -19.39 -14.30
C ASP A 879 2.39 -20.75 -13.65
N ASN A 880 1.18 -20.89 -13.11
CA ASN A 880 0.75 -22.10 -12.39
C ASN A 880 1.76 -22.56 -11.31
N GLY A 881 2.38 -21.59 -10.62
CA GLY A 881 3.41 -21.86 -9.61
C GLY A 881 4.78 -22.32 -10.15
N THR A 882 5.01 -22.31 -11.46
CA THR A 882 6.31 -22.61 -12.08
C THR A 882 7.10 -21.34 -12.31
N TYR A 883 8.35 -21.31 -11.86
CA TYR A 883 9.25 -20.16 -11.98
C TYR A 883 10.21 -20.34 -13.16
N ARG A 884 10.31 -19.32 -14.03
CA ARG A 884 11.30 -19.27 -15.12
C ARG A 884 11.97 -17.90 -15.14
N SER A 885 13.30 -17.89 -15.14
CA SER A 885 14.10 -16.66 -15.26
C SER A 885 14.91 -16.69 -16.55
N TYR A 886 14.92 -15.57 -17.25
CA TYR A 886 15.62 -15.37 -18.51
C TYR A 886 16.64 -14.25 -18.31
N VAL A 887 17.92 -14.56 -18.48
CA VAL A 887 19.04 -13.66 -18.16
C VAL A 887 19.65 -13.14 -19.46
N SER A 888 20.04 -11.86 -19.46
CA SER A 888 20.76 -11.22 -20.57
C SER A 888 22.20 -11.73 -20.68
N SER A 889 23.01 -11.09 -21.54
CA SER A 889 24.46 -11.13 -21.42
C SER A 889 24.88 -10.68 -20.01
N ILE A 890 25.91 -11.34 -19.47
CA ILE A 890 26.54 -10.99 -18.21
C ILE A 890 27.74 -10.10 -18.53
N GLU A 891 27.70 -8.87 -18.06
CA GLU A 891 28.72 -7.86 -18.35
C GLU A 891 29.67 -7.68 -17.17
N HIS A 892 30.94 -7.46 -17.46
CA HIS A 892 31.92 -7.02 -16.46
C HIS A 892 31.82 -5.50 -16.31
N VAL A 893 31.08 -5.05 -15.31
CA VAL A 893 30.71 -3.65 -15.11
C VAL A 893 31.69 -3.00 -14.12
N GLY A 894 32.24 -1.84 -14.51
CA GLY A 894 33.11 -1.02 -13.66
C GLY A 894 32.60 0.42 -13.54
N SER A 895 33.30 1.23 -12.74
CA SER A 895 32.90 2.61 -12.46
C SER A 895 33.33 3.63 -13.51
N GLY A 896 34.12 3.21 -14.50
CA GLY A 896 34.68 4.11 -15.52
C GLY A 896 33.74 4.43 -16.68
N GLU A 897 33.01 3.44 -17.18
CA GLU A 897 32.17 3.51 -18.39
C GLU A 897 30.86 2.75 -18.18
N TRP A 898 29.85 3.04 -18.98
CA TRP A 898 28.58 2.32 -18.98
C TRP A 898 28.68 1.03 -19.82
N SER A 899 28.19 -0.09 -19.29
CA SER A 899 28.16 -1.40 -19.95
C SER A 899 26.73 -1.81 -20.26
N LYS A 900 26.45 -2.28 -21.48
CA LYS A 900 25.11 -2.71 -21.88
C LYS A 900 24.92 -4.21 -21.68
N ALA A 901 24.05 -4.60 -20.76
CA ALA A 901 23.57 -5.97 -20.65
C ALA A 901 22.33 -6.15 -21.54
N SER A 902 22.32 -7.13 -22.44
CA SER A 902 21.18 -7.33 -23.37
C SER A 902 20.90 -8.79 -23.71
N GLY A 903 19.64 -9.10 -23.99
CA GLY A 903 19.19 -10.44 -24.33
C GLY A 903 17.98 -10.43 -25.26
N SER A 904 17.77 -11.55 -25.94
CA SER A 904 16.57 -11.81 -26.74
C SER A 904 16.04 -13.18 -26.37
N VAL A 905 14.77 -13.28 -26.03
CA VAL A 905 14.21 -14.52 -25.46
C VAL A 905 12.77 -14.76 -25.86
N GLU A 906 12.46 -16.02 -26.17
CA GLU A 906 11.10 -16.48 -26.40
C GLU A 906 10.38 -16.67 -25.06
N ILE A 907 9.38 -15.81 -24.79
CA ILE A 907 8.57 -15.85 -23.59
C ILE A 907 7.24 -16.52 -23.89
N THR A 908 6.96 -17.60 -23.16
CA THR A 908 5.70 -18.34 -23.22
C THR A 908 5.18 -18.63 -21.82
N TRP A 909 3.86 -18.71 -21.68
CA TRP A 909 3.18 -19.16 -20.46
C TRP A 909 1.97 -20.03 -20.80
N SER A 910 1.68 -20.98 -19.92
CA SER A 910 0.54 -21.90 -20.04
C SER A 910 -0.51 -21.56 -18.98
N GLY A 911 -1.74 -21.25 -19.39
CA GLY A 911 -2.79 -20.84 -18.45
C GLY A 911 -2.68 -19.39 -17.99
N ASN A 912 -2.86 -19.13 -16.69
CA ASN A 912 -2.81 -17.78 -16.13
C ASN A 912 -1.37 -17.37 -15.83
N LEU A 913 -0.94 -16.24 -16.38
CA LEU A 913 0.31 -15.59 -16.01
C LEU A 913 0.13 -14.96 -14.62
N ASP A 914 0.80 -15.50 -13.60
CA ASP A 914 0.65 -15.06 -12.21
C ASP A 914 1.49 -13.82 -11.94
N LEU A 915 2.75 -13.82 -12.41
CA LEU A 915 3.74 -12.74 -12.23
C LEU A 915 4.65 -12.61 -13.45
N ALA A 916 5.03 -11.38 -13.80
CA ALA A 916 6.11 -11.11 -14.75
C ALA A 916 6.88 -9.84 -14.38
N LEU A 917 8.19 -9.95 -14.16
CA LEU A 917 9.06 -8.85 -13.72
C LEU A 917 10.27 -8.71 -14.64
N ILE A 918 10.76 -7.49 -14.85
CA ILE A 918 12.11 -7.20 -15.36
C ILE A 918 12.94 -6.52 -14.29
N PHE A 919 14.22 -6.87 -14.14
CA PHE A 919 15.11 -6.35 -13.09
C PHE A 919 16.60 -6.48 -13.45
N THR A 920 17.50 -5.93 -12.62
CA THR A 920 18.96 -6.15 -12.71
C THR A 920 19.57 -6.67 -11.42
N GLU A 921 20.61 -7.50 -11.55
CA GLU A 921 21.34 -8.12 -10.43
C GLU A 921 22.84 -8.20 -10.71
N SER A 922 23.60 -8.50 -9.65
CA SER A 922 25.00 -8.93 -9.74
C SER A 922 25.10 -10.45 -9.60
N GLN A 923 26.13 -11.08 -10.17
CA GLN A 923 26.42 -12.49 -9.92
C GLN A 923 26.89 -12.71 -8.47
N PRO A 924 26.56 -13.87 -7.85
CA PRO A 924 26.93 -14.18 -6.47
C PRO A 924 28.40 -13.97 -6.13
N GLU A 925 29.30 -14.39 -7.03
CA GLU A 925 30.76 -14.31 -6.86
C GLU A 925 31.36 -12.90 -7.03
N SER A 926 30.59 -11.91 -7.46
CA SER A 926 31.10 -10.58 -7.84
C SER A 926 30.83 -9.46 -6.83
N GLY A 927 30.07 -9.73 -5.77
CA GLY A 927 29.75 -8.75 -4.71
C GLY A 927 28.38 -8.06 -4.88
N ASN A 928 28.10 -7.10 -3.99
CA ASN A 928 26.84 -6.35 -3.92
C ASN A 928 27.04 -4.83 -3.75
N GLY A 929 28.14 -4.28 -4.26
CA GLY A 929 28.41 -2.84 -4.19
C GLY A 929 27.35 -2.00 -4.89
N ASN A 930 27.28 -0.72 -4.55
CA ASN A 930 26.35 0.21 -5.16
C ASN A 930 26.60 0.36 -6.67
N TYR A 931 25.53 0.60 -7.42
CA TYR A 931 25.62 0.77 -8.87
C TYR A 931 24.54 1.72 -9.38
N PHE A 932 24.65 2.07 -10.65
CA PHE A 932 23.75 2.90 -11.41
C PHE A 932 23.20 2.11 -12.59
N VAL A 933 21.95 2.36 -12.92
CA VAL A 933 21.31 1.82 -14.12
C VAL A 933 20.63 2.93 -14.90
N ASP A 934 20.66 2.80 -16.21
CA ASP A 934 20.04 3.74 -17.14
C ASP A 934 19.54 3.01 -18.40
N ASP A 935 18.71 3.67 -19.19
CA ASP A 935 18.21 3.19 -20.50
C ASP A 935 17.81 1.70 -20.52
N PHE A 936 16.92 1.30 -19.61
CA PHE A 936 16.27 0.00 -19.72
C PHE A 936 15.49 -0.12 -21.02
N SER A 937 15.28 -1.34 -21.50
CA SER A 937 14.44 -1.56 -22.66
C SER A 937 13.79 -2.93 -22.60
N LEU A 938 12.52 -3.00 -23.01
CA LEU A 938 11.79 -4.22 -23.33
C LEU A 938 10.95 -3.98 -24.57
N LYS A 939 11.19 -4.76 -25.62
CA LYS A 939 10.46 -4.63 -26.89
C LYS A 939 10.01 -5.99 -27.37
N LYS A 940 8.81 -6.06 -27.93
CA LYS A 940 8.41 -7.28 -28.65
C LYS A 940 9.24 -7.36 -29.93
N HIS A 941 9.98 -8.45 -30.10
CA HIS A 941 10.81 -8.67 -31.27
C HIS A 941 9.92 -8.72 -32.52
N LYS A 942 10.14 -7.79 -33.45
CA LYS A 942 9.48 -7.79 -34.75
C LYS A 942 10.42 -8.49 -35.73
N GLU A 943 10.05 -9.66 -36.23
CA GLU A 943 10.77 -10.26 -37.35
C GLU A 943 10.77 -9.26 -38.52
N ALA A 944 11.97 -8.84 -38.94
CA ALA A 944 12.09 -8.05 -40.15
C ALA A 944 11.57 -8.89 -41.32
N PRO A 945 10.71 -8.35 -42.20
CA PRO A 945 10.24 -9.09 -43.36
C PRO A 945 11.44 -9.58 -44.18
N PRO A 946 11.43 -10.83 -44.70
CA PRO A 946 12.55 -11.37 -45.44
C PRO A 946 12.85 -10.47 -46.64
N SER A 947 14.14 -10.28 -46.93
CA SER A 947 14.57 -9.56 -48.13
C SER A 947 13.95 -10.22 -49.37
N LYS A 948 13.34 -9.44 -50.26
CA LYS A 948 12.67 -9.94 -51.46
C LYS A 948 13.34 -9.40 -52.71
N SER A 949 13.59 -10.27 -53.68
CA SER A 949 13.81 -9.84 -55.06
C SER A 949 12.53 -9.27 -55.64
N THR A 950 12.65 -8.29 -56.52
CA THR A 950 11.53 -7.71 -57.26
C THR A 950 11.86 -7.67 -58.75
N LEU A 951 10.91 -8.04 -59.59
CA LEU A 951 10.94 -7.81 -61.03
C LEU A 951 9.81 -6.85 -61.40
N THR A 952 10.12 -5.81 -62.16
CA THR A 952 9.13 -4.87 -62.70
C THR A 952 9.39 -4.62 -64.18
N THR A 953 8.33 -4.47 -64.97
CA THR A 953 8.41 -4.11 -66.39
C THR A 953 7.61 -2.83 -66.64
N SER A 954 8.07 -1.99 -67.56
CA SER A 954 7.37 -0.76 -67.92
C SER A 954 6.11 -0.99 -68.76
N SER A 955 5.96 -2.18 -69.36
CA SER A 955 4.75 -2.60 -70.08
C SER A 955 4.57 -4.12 -69.97
N SER A 956 3.33 -4.56 -69.80
CA SER A 956 2.94 -5.98 -69.80
C SER A 956 2.56 -6.50 -71.20
N SER A 957 2.43 -5.62 -72.20
CA SER A 957 2.14 -5.97 -73.60
C SER A 957 3.19 -5.37 -74.54
N ILE A 958 3.96 -6.23 -75.21
CA ILE A 958 5.14 -5.88 -76.01
C ILE A 958 4.92 -6.27 -77.48
N PRO A 959 5.02 -5.32 -78.43
CA PRO A 959 4.97 -5.66 -79.85
C PRO A 959 6.11 -6.58 -80.29
N ALA A 960 5.80 -7.61 -81.08
CA ALA A 960 6.78 -8.48 -81.71
C ALA A 960 7.93 -7.69 -82.38
N GLY A 961 9.17 -8.08 -82.12
CA GLY A 961 10.37 -7.47 -82.69
C GLY A 961 10.91 -6.25 -81.93
N THR A 962 10.22 -5.75 -80.90
CA THR A 962 10.65 -4.56 -80.13
C THR A 962 11.44 -4.93 -78.87
N PRO A 963 12.46 -4.13 -78.48
CA PRO A 963 13.12 -4.26 -77.20
C PRO A 963 12.24 -3.73 -76.06
N PHE A 964 12.31 -4.37 -74.90
CA PHE A 964 11.64 -3.93 -73.67
C PHE A 964 12.53 -4.18 -72.45
N LYS A 965 12.25 -3.48 -71.36
CA LYS A 965 13.10 -3.42 -70.17
C LYS A 965 12.39 -4.00 -68.96
N VAL A 966 13.16 -4.74 -68.17
CA VAL A 966 12.75 -5.34 -66.91
C VAL A 966 13.75 -4.93 -65.85
N ASN A 967 13.29 -4.30 -64.77
CA ASN A 967 14.15 -3.94 -63.66
C ASN A 967 14.13 -5.04 -62.61
N TYR A 968 15.33 -5.47 -62.21
CA TYR A 968 15.58 -6.26 -61.02
C TYR A 968 15.91 -5.33 -59.86
N GLY A 969 15.25 -5.54 -58.74
CA GLY A 969 15.47 -4.80 -57.50
C GLY A 969 15.38 -5.69 -56.28
N LEU A 970 15.67 -5.10 -55.12
CA LEU A 970 15.49 -5.68 -53.81
C LEU A 970 14.53 -4.83 -52.98
N SER A 971 13.75 -5.46 -52.12
CA SER A 971 12.88 -4.80 -51.15
C SER A 971 13.01 -5.44 -49.79
N SER A 972 12.76 -4.66 -48.73
CA SER A 972 12.87 -5.09 -47.33
C SER A 972 14.28 -5.61 -46.96
N VAL A 973 15.33 -5.02 -47.55
CA VAL A 973 16.72 -5.37 -47.23
C VAL A 973 17.12 -4.69 -45.92
N ASN A 974 17.26 -5.47 -44.86
CA ASN A 974 17.59 -5.04 -43.50
C ASN A 974 19.09 -5.13 -43.14
N GLN A 975 19.92 -5.65 -44.06
CA GLN A 975 21.36 -5.75 -43.94
C GLN A 975 22.06 -5.14 -45.17
N ALA A 976 23.26 -4.60 -45.01
CA ALA A 976 24.03 -4.07 -46.13
C ALA A 976 24.46 -5.20 -47.08
N VAL A 977 24.02 -5.15 -48.35
CA VAL A 977 24.34 -6.16 -49.37
C VAL A 977 25.48 -5.68 -50.26
N TYR A 978 26.57 -6.43 -50.27
CA TYR A 978 27.81 -6.10 -50.98
C TYR A 978 28.01 -6.94 -52.25
N ALA A 979 27.45 -8.15 -52.29
CA ALA A 979 27.50 -9.03 -53.45
C ALA A 979 26.13 -9.69 -53.67
N GLN A 980 25.77 -9.90 -54.94
CA GLN A 980 24.55 -10.57 -55.33
C GLN A 980 24.83 -11.59 -56.44
N ASP A 981 24.33 -12.81 -56.26
CA ASP A 981 24.33 -13.87 -57.28
C ASP A 981 22.89 -14.20 -57.65
N ILE A 982 22.47 -13.63 -58.79
CA ILE A 982 21.08 -13.63 -59.25
C ILE A 982 20.96 -14.54 -60.45
N GLN A 983 20.12 -15.56 -60.37
CA GLN A 983 19.75 -16.42 -61.48
C GLN A 983 18.30 -16.15 -61.84
N LEU A 984 18.03 -16.01 -63.13
CA LEU A 984 16.69 -15.81 -63.68
C LEU A 984 16.46 -16.68 -64.91
N ASP A 985 15.23 -17.17 -65.03
CA ASP A 985 14.73 -17.88 -66.18
C ASP A 985 13.78 -16.94 -66.96
N TYR A 986 13.91 -16.91 -68.29
CA TYR A 986 12.99 -16.21 -69.20
C TYR A 986 12.55 -17.15 -70.31
N ASP A 987 11.35 -16.97 -70.85
CA ASP A 987 10.83 -17.84 -71.93
C ASP A 987 11.52 -17.57 -73.28
N PRO A 988 12.44 -18.46 -73.74
CA PRO A 988 13.16 -18.22 -74.98
C PRO A 988 12.29 -18.43 -76.23
N ALA A 989 11.07 -18.98 -76.11
CA ALA A 989 10.18 -19.11 -77.25
C ALA A 989 9.64 -17.74 -77.72
N VAL A 990 9.53 -16.77 -76.82
CA VAL A 990 8.89 -15.48 -77.10
C VAL A 990 9.79 -14.26 -76.92
N MET A 991 10.94 -14.39 -76.24
CA MET A 991 11.88 -13.28 -76.06
C MET A 991 13.35 -13.73 -76.09
N GLU A 992 14.25 -12.79 -76.35
CA GLU A 992 15.69 -12.98 -76.26
C GLU A 992 16.33 -11.90 -75.38
N PHE A 993 17.31 -12.29 -74.57
CA PHE A 993 18.10 -11.34 -73.78
C PHE A 993 19.00 -10.49 -74.69
N VAL A 994 19.05 -9.18 -74.43
CA VAL A 994 19.88 -8.19 -75.17
C VAL A 994 21.04 -7.70 -74.32
N SER A 995 20.77 -7.13 -73.14
CA SER A 995 21.80 -6.54 -72.27
C SER A 995 21.30 -6.38 -70.83
N ALA A 996 22.22 -6.23 -69.87
CA ALA A 996 21.92 -5.84 -68.51
C ALA A 996 22.86 -4.71 -68.08
N LYS A 997 22.37 -3.75 -67.30
CA LYS A 997 23.20 -2.68 -66.72
C LYS A 997 22.77 -2.40 -65.28
N SER A 998 23.73 -1.99 -64.45
CA SER A 998 23.43 -1.50 -63.09
C SER A 998 22.67 -0.17 -63.16
N LEU A 999 21.81 0.06 -62.16
CA LEU A 999 21.06 1.31 -61.97
C LEU A 999 21.58 2.14 -60.79
N ILE A 1000 22.50 1.59 -59.98
CA ILE A 1000 23.03 2.25 -58.78
C ILE A 1000 24.50 2.63 -59.02
N GLU A 1001 24.84 3.90 -58.78
CA GLU A 1001 26.22 4.38 -58.86
C GLU A 1001 27.09 3.69 -57.80
N GLY A 1002 28.25 3.18 -58.21
CA GLY A 1002 29.13 2.37 -57.35
C GLY A 1002 28.72 0.89 -57.23
N VAL A 1003 27.61 0.46 -57.85
CA VAL A 1003 27.25 -0.96 -57.98
C VAL A 1003 27.46 -1.40 -59.42
N SER A 1004 28.14 -2.51 -59.64
CA SER A 1004 28.49 -3.00 -60.99
C SER A 1004 28.02 -4.44 -61.20
N ILE A 1005 27.49 -4.72 -62.40
CA ILE A 1005 27.32 -6.10 -62.86
C ILE A 1005 28.68 -6.54 -63.40
N VAL A 1006 29.38 -7.38 -62.64
CA VAL A 1006 30.73 -7.84 -62.98
C VAL A 1006 30.71 -8.99 -63.96
N GLU A 1007 29.65 -9.79 -63.97
CA GLU A 1007 29.49 -10.91 -64.90
C GLU A 1007 28.03 -11.13 -65.28
N THR A 1008 27.80 -11.52 -66.53
CA THR A 1008 26.49 -11.90 -67.08
C THR A 1008 26.65 -13.20 -67.86
N VAL A 1009 26.14 -14.31 -67.32
CA VAL A 1009 26.26 -15.66 -67.91
C VAL A 1009 24.93 -16.07 -68.54
N LYS A 1010 24.96 -16.52 -69.80
CA LYS A 1010 23.78 -16.92 -70.59
C LYS A 1010 23.89 -18.38 -71.05
N GLU A 1011 23.69 -19.34 -70.15
CA GLU A 1011 23.73 -20.77 -70.50
C GLU A 1011 22.81 -21.63 -69.60
N PRO A 1012 21.97 -22.53 -70.15
CA PRO A 1012 21.50 -22.64 -71.54
C PRO A 1012 20.46 -21.55 -71.94
N GLU A 1013 19.95 -21.57 -73.18
CA GLU A 1013 18.96 -20.61 -73.69
C GLU A 1013 17.72 -20.53 -72.76
N GLY A 1014 17.27 -19.31 -72.45
CA GLY A 1014 16.21 -19.07 -71.47
C GLY A 1014 16.69 -18.92 -70.02
N LYS A 1015 18.00 -18.96 -69.75
CA LYS A 1015 18.58 -18.68 -68.43
C LYS A 1015 19.59 -17.54 -68.47
N LEU A 1016 19.63 -16.76 -67.41
CA LEU A 1016 20.56 -15.64 -67.23
C LEU A 1016 21.02 -15.57 -65.77
N ARG A 1017 22.34 -15.46 -65.54
CA ARG A 1017 22.93 -15.26 -64.21
C ARG A 1017 23.68 -13.94 -64.18
N LEU A 1018 23.40 -13.10 -63.19
CA LEU A 1018 24.04 -11.80 -62.95
C LEU A 1018 24.84 -11.88 -61.65
N ILE A 1019 26.13 -11.55 -61.71
CA ILE A 1019 26.94 -11.31 -60.52
C ILE A 1019 27.07 -9.80 -60.35
N VAL A 1020 26.57 -9.27 -59.24
CA VAL A 1020 26.50 -7.84 -58.95
C VAL A 1020 27.31 -7.56 -57.69
N VAL A 1021 28.15 -6.52 -57.71
CA VAL A 1021 29.04 -6.17 -56.60
C VAL A 1021 29.03 -4.65 -56.35
N SER A 1022 28.96 -4.26 -55.08
CA SER A 1022 29.12 -2.89 -54.61
C SER A 1022 30.60 -2.53 -54.40
N GLN A 1023 31.03 -1.39 -54.91
CA GLN A 1023 32.44 -0.94 -54.91
C GLN A 1023 32.76 -0.03 -53.71
N GLY A 1024 32.74 -0.58 -52.50
CA GLY A 1024 32.97 0.18 -51.27
C GLY A 1024 31.78 0.11 -50.30
N SER A 1025 32.01 0.40 -49.03
CA SER A 1025 30.98 0.32 -47.98
C SER A 1025 29.90 1.38 -48.10
N GLU A 1026 30.21 2.50 -48.73
CA GLU A 1026 29.28 3.58 -49.06
C GLU A 1026 28.29 3.22 -50.17
N HIS A 1027 28.54 2.13 -50.92
CA HIS A 1027 27.73 1.69 -52.06
C HIS A 1027 26.96 0.40 -51.80
N ALA A 1028 26.90 -0.08 -50.55
CA ALA A 1028 26.13 -1.26 -50.19
C ALA A 1028 24.62 -1.06 -50.45
N VAL A 1029 23.95 -2.07 -51.00
CA VAL A 1029 22.51 -1.99 -51.25
C VAL A 1029 21.75 -2.25 -49.94
N THR A 1030 20.94 -1.28 -49.51
CA THR A 1030 20.11 -1.35 -48.29
C THR A 1030 18.67 -0.92 -48.60
N GLY A 1031 17.70 -1.37 -47.79
CA GLY A 1031 16.30 -0.99 -47.93
C GLY A 1031 15.64 -1.47 -49.23
N ASN A 1032 14.91 -0.57 -49.90
CA ASN A 1032 14.26 -0.82 -51.19
C ASN A 1032 15.07 -0.16 -52.32
N ALA A 1033 15.57 -0.94 -53.26
CA ALA A 1033 16.43 -0.43 -54.34
C ALA A 1033 16.19 -1.17 -55.67
N GLN A 1034 16.16 -0.43 -56.79
CA GLN A 1034 16.26 -1.00 -58.13
C GLN A 1034 17.73 -1.15 -58.49
N VAL A 1035 18.18 -2.39 -58.69
CA VAL A 1035 19.61 -2.73 -58.77
C VAL A 1035 20.09 -2.80 -60.22
N ALA A 1036 19.32 -3.42 -61.11
CA ALA A 1036 19.72 -3.62 -62.50
C ALA A 1036 18.54 -3.49 -63.48
N GLU A 1037 18.80 -2.92 -64.66
CA GLU A 1037 17.89 -2.92 -65.81
C GLU A 1037 18.34 -4.02 -66.79
N ILE A 1038 17.45 -4.95 -67.09
CA ILE A 1038 17.64 -6.08 -68.01
C ILE A 1038 16.80 -5.81 -69.26
N THR A 1039 17.45 -5.67 -70.41
CA THR A 1039 16.79 -5.45 -71.70
C THR A 1039 16.60 -6.78 -72.42
N PHE A 1040 15.36 -7.06 -72.78
CA PHE A 1040 14.96 -8.17 -73.64
C PHE A 1040 14.47 -7.63 -74.98
N LYS A 1041 14.38 -8.50 -75.98
CA LYS A 1041 13.71 -8.23 -77.25
C LYS A 1041 12.66 -9.30 -77.52
N ALA A 1042 11.44 -8.85 -77.82
CA ALA A 1042 10.36 -9.73 -78.20
C ALA A 1042 10.66 -10.42 -79.53
N LYS A 1043 10.56 -11.76 -79.59
CA LYS A 1043 10.70 -12.53 -80.84
C LYS A 1043 9.47 -12.27 -81.73
N SER A 1044 9.65 -12.43 -83.05
CA SER A 1044 8.54 -12.31 -83.99
C SER A 1044 7.65 -13.54 -83.94
N LEU A 1045 6.41 -13.36 -83.49
CA LEU A 1045 5.43 -14.46 -83.34
C LEU A 1045 4.29 -14.33 -84.37
N SER A 1046 3.79 -15.48 -84.83
CA SER A 1046 2.63 -15.57 -85.73
C SER A 1046 1.28 -15.48 -85.02
N LYS A 1047 1.28 -15.64 -83.69
CA LYS A 1047 0.14 -15.46 -82.78
C LYS A 1047 0.63 -14.84 -81.47
N THR A 1048 -0.21 -14.05 -80.83
CA THR A 1048 0.08 -13.49 -79.50
C THR A 1048 0.33 -14.61 -78.50
N ALA A 1049 1.39 -14.50 -77.69
CA ALA A 1049 1.70 -15.46 -76.63
C ALA A 1049 2.33 -14.75 -75.42
N SER A 1050 2.10 -15.28 -74.23
CA SER A 1050 2.72 -14.77 -72.99
C SER A 1050 4.00 -15.53 -72.68
N GLY A 1051 5.01 -14.83 -72.17
CA GLY A 1051 6.24 -15.40 -71.63
C GLY A 1051 6.52 -14.90 -70.22
N ALA A 1052 6.99 -15.80 -69.37
CA ALA A 1052 7.38 -15.46 -68.00
C ALA A 1052 8.86 -15.12 -67.90
N ILE A 1053 9.19 -14.25 -66.95
CA ILE A 1053 10.54 -13.97 -66.46
C ILE A 1053 10.51 -14.16 -64.95
N SER A 1054 11.31 -15.07 -64.42
CA SER A 1054 11.31 -15.44 -63.00
C SER A 1054 12.72 -15.47 -62.44
N ILE A 1055 12.94 -14.85 -61.29
CA ILE A 1055 14.15 -15.07 -60.50
C ILE A 1055 14.07 -16.50 -59.93
N THR A 1056 15.07 -17.31 -60.17
CA THR A 1056 15.17 -18.70 -59.68
C THR A 1056 16.16 -18.82 -58.53
N SER A 1057 17.08 -17.87 -58.39
CA SER A 1057 17.93 -17.69 -57.22
C SER A 1057 18.29 -16.22 -57.02
N ALA A 1058 18.28 -15.73 -55.79
CA ALA A 1058 18.79 -14.42 -55.43
C ALA A 1058 19.56 -14.52 -54.12
N LYS A 1059 20.85 -14.83 -54.22
CA LYS A 1059 21.75 -14.91 -53.06
C LYS A 1059 22.37 -13.54 -52.79
N LEU A 1060 22.34 -13.10 -51.54
CA LEU A 1060 22.85 -11.81 -51.10
C LEU A 1060 23.95 -12.01 -50.06
N GLY A 1061 25.13 -11.45 -50.30
CA GLY A 1061 26.28 -11.51 -49.41
C GLY A 1061 26.50 -10.21 -48.62
N ASP A 1062 26.74 -10.32 -47.33
CA ASP A 1062 27.15 -9.21 -46.45
C ASP A 1062 28.69 -9.01 -46.42
N GLU A 1063 29.16 -8.06 -45.60
CA GLU A 1063 30.60 -7.76 -45.46
C GLU A 1063 31.39 -8.86 -44.71
N GLN A 1064 30.73 -9.72 -43.93
CA GLN A 1064 31.32 -10.85 -43.23
C GLN A 1064 31.36 -12.13 -44.10
N GLY A 1065 30.72 -12.10 -45.27
CA GLY A 1065 30.65 -13.22 -46.20
C GLY A 1065 29.51 -14.19 -45.92
N ASN A 1066 28.52 -13.82 -45.10
CA ASN A 1066 27.31 -14.62 -44.93
C ASN A 1066 26.39 -14.46 -46.13
N GLU A 1067 25.81 -15.57 -46.60
CA GLU A 1067 24.84 -15.56 -47.70
C GLU A 1067 23.42 -15.78 -47.19
N ILE A 1068 22.49 -14.93 -47.62
CA ILE A 1068 21.05 -15.16 -47.46
C ILE A 1068 20.37 -15.33 -48.81
N GLN A 1069 19.27 -16.07 -48.84
CA GLN A 1069 18.43 -16.22 -50.03
C GLN A 1069 17.24 -15.26 -49.94
N ALA A 1070 17.13 -14.33 -50.89
CA ALA A 1070 15.97 -13.46 -50.97
C ALA A 1070 14.75 -14.20 -51.54
N GLU A 1071 13.55 -13.77 -51.14
CA GLU A 1071 12.31 -14.27 -51.75
C GLU A 1071 12.31 -13.99 -53.26
N LEU A 1072 11.85 -14.96 -54.03
CA LEU A 1072 11.91 -14.94 -55.50
C LEU A 1072 10.70 -14.21 -56.09
N SER A 1073 10.90 -13.53 -57.21
CA SER A 1073 9.85 -12.80 -57.93
C SER A 1073 9.73 -13.25 -59.38
N SER A 1074 8.55 -13.09 -59.95
CA SER A 1074 8.29 -13.34 -61.37
C SER A 1074 7.32 -12.32 -61.95
N ILE A 1075 7.44 -12.11 -63.27
CA ILE A 1075 6.51 -11.31 -64.07
C ILE A 1075 6.15 -12.08 -65.34
N SER A 1076 5.00 -11.75 -65.92
CA SER A 1076 4.56 -12.26 -67.22
C SER A 1076 4.38 -11.09 -68.18
N VAL A 1077 4.87 -11.25 -69.41
CA VAL A 1077 4.69 -10.27 -70.49
C VAL A 1077 4.01 -10.94 -71.68
N GLU A 1078 3.05 -10.26 -72.30
CA GLU A 1078 2.39 -10.68 -73.53
C GLU A 1078 3.11 -10.11 -74.76
N ILE A 1079 3.48 -10.98 -75.70
CA ILE A 1079 4.10 -10.58 -76.97
C ILE A 1079 3.03 -10.62 -78.07
N THR A 1080 2.66 -9.46 -78.62
CA THR A 1080 1.60 -9.37 -79.64
C THR A 1080 2.14 -9.72 -81.03
N ALA A 1081 1.36 -10.47 -81.82
CA ALA A 1081 1.76 -10.94 -83.16
C ALA A 1081 2.16 -9.81 -84.11
N ALA A 1082 3.13 -10.06 -85.00
CA ALA A 1082 3.56 -9.08 -86.00
C ALA A 1082 2.48 -8.91 -87.10
N ASN A 1083 1.95 -7.69 -87.26
CA ASN A 1083 1.05 -7.36 -88.36
C ASN A 1083 1.85 -7.18 -89.66
N PRO A 1084 1.46 -7.78 -90.81
CA PRO A 1084 2.19 -7.66 -92.06
C PRO A 1084 1.81 -6.39 -92.84
N GLY A 1085 2.78 -5.50 -93.07
CA GLY A 1085 2.69 -4.32 -93.95
C GLY A 1085 3.01 -3.03 -93.20
N GLY A 1086 4.23 -2.50 -93.27
CA GLY A 1086 4.73 -1.64 -94.37
C GLY A 1086 4.49 -0.17 -93.96
N GLY A 1087 5.40 0.80 -94.03
CA GLY A 1087 6.70 0.96 -94.66
C GLY A 1087 6.88 2.47 -94.87
N ASP A 1088 8.10 2.95 -94.64
CA ASP A 1088 8.65 4.27 -95.02
C ASP A 1088 8.21 5.53 -94.25
N GLY A 1089 9.21 6.37 -93.96
CA GLY A 1089 9.13 7.62 -93.23
C GLY A 1089 9.17 8.86 -94.13
N GLY A 1090 9.19 10.02 -93.47
CA GLY A 1090 9.36 11.32 -94.09
C GLY A 1090 8.46 12.35 -93.42
N GLY A 1091 9.05 13.20 -92.58
CA GLY A 1091 8.32 14.20 -91.81
C GLY A 1091 7.82 15.39 -92.64
N ASP A 1092 6.88 16.12 -92.08
CA ASP A 1092 6.88 17.58 -91.92
C ASP A 1092 5.73 17.93 -90.96
N GLY A 1093 5.88 19.02 -90.21
CA GLY A 1093 4.96 19.47 -89.17
C GLY A 1093 3.64 20.02 -89.71
N GLY A 1094 2.64 20.04 -88.82
CA GLY A 1094 1.36 20.70 -89.06
C GLY A 1094 0.27 20.13 -88.16
N GLY A 1095 -0.05 20.84 -87.09
CA GLY A 1095 -0.91 20.34 -86.02
C GLY A 1095 -2.36 20.04 -86.40
N THR A 1096 -2.95 19.10 -85.66
CA THR A 1096 -4.28 19.21 -85.06
C THR A 1096 -4.18 18.52 -83.69
N GLY A 1097 -4.52 19.22 -82.60
CA GLY A 1097 -4.40 18.67 -81.25
C GLY A 1097 -5.44 17.58 -81.00
N GLU A 1098 -5.00 16.35 -80.74
CA GLU A 1098 -5.85 15.33 -80.16
C GLU A 1098 -6.16 15.70 -78.70
N MET A 1099 -7.45 15.88 -78.40
CA MET A 1099 -7.96 16.12 -77.05
C MET A 1099 -7.73 14.86 -76.20
N ASN A 1100 -6.93 14.96 -75.14
CA ASN A 1100 -6.73 13.86 -74.20
C ASN A 1100 -7.85 13.87 -73.15
N ALA A 1101 -8.87 13.04 -73.34
CA ALA A 1101 -10.04 13.01 -72.45
C ALA A 1101 -9.88 12.09 -71.22
N ASP A 1102 -8.76 11.37 -71.11
CA ASP A 1102 -8.40 10.53 -69.95
C ASP A 1102 -7.41 11.31 -69.07
N ILE A 1103 -7.92 11.83 -67.96
CA ILE A 1103 -7.27 12.86 -67.12
C ILE A 1103 -6.44 12.21 -66.01
N ASN A 1104 -6.86 11.04 -65.53
CA ASN A 1104 -6.09 10.26 -64.55
C ASN A 1104 -5.14 9.24 -65.21
N GLN A 1105 -5.19 9.08 -66.55
CA GLN A 1105 -4.35 8.20 -67.36
C GLN A 1105 -4.52 6.72 -67.00
N ASP A 1106 -5.72 6.34 -66.56
CA ASP A 1106 -6.05 4.95 -66.23
C ASP A 1106 -6.43 4.10 -67.45
N GLY A 1107 -6.47 4.72 -68.63
CA GLY A 1107 -6.74 4.07 -69.92
C GLY A 1107 -8.22 4.07 -70.30
N ALA A 1108 -9.12 4.68 -69.51
CA ALA A 1108 -10.55 4.74 -69.80
C ALA A 1108 -11.15 6.14 -69.54
N VAL A 1109 -11.80 6.74 -70.53
CA VAL A 1109 -12.55 7.99 -70.33
C VAL A 1109 -13.85 7.71 -69.58
N SER A 1110 -13.91 8.09 -68.31
CA SER A 1110 -14.98 7.72 -67.39
C SER A 1110 -15.53 8.92 -66.61
N ILE A 1111 -16.59 8.70 -65.81
CA ILE A 1111 -17.10 9.73 -64.89
C ILE A 1111 -16.04 10.16 -63.85
N GLY A 1112 -15.03 9.32 -63.59
CA GLY A 1112 -13.88 9.64 -62.76
C GLY A 1112 -13.06 10.80 -63.32
N ASP A 1113 -12.79 10.82 -64.62
CA ASP A 1113 -12.08 11.91 -65.30
C ASP A 1113 -12.85 13.23 -65.23
N LEU A 1114 -14.17 13.15 -65.45
CA LEU A 1114 -15.06 14.31 -65.35
C LEU A 1114 -15.06 14.92 -63.94
N SER A 1115 -14.95 14.07 -62.90
CA SER A 1115 -14.91 14.52 -61.51
C SER A 1115 -13.61 15.24 -61.16
N ILE A 1116 -12.48 14.82 -61.74
CA ILE A 1116 -11.19 15.47 -61.57
C ILE A 1116 -11.19 16.84 -62.26
N MET A 1117 -11.79 16.94 -63.46
CA MET A 1117 -11.91 18.22 -64.16
C MET A 1117 -12.83 19.20 -63.43
N ALA A 1118 -13.94 18.72 -62.87
CA ALA A 1118 -14.86 19.57 -62.11
C ALA A 1118 -14.19 20.20 -60.87
N ALA A 1119 -13.23 19.53 -60.25
CA ALA A 1119 -12.46 20.07 -59.12
C ALA A 1119 -11.57 21.27 -59.50
N TYR A 1120 -11.23 21.41 -60.78
CA TYR A 1120 -10.41 22.50 -61.32
C TYR A 1120 -11.22 23.50 -62.17
N TYR A 1121 -12.55 23.43 -62.16
CA TYR A 1121 -13.42 24.30 -62.94
C TYR A 1121 -13.27 25.78 -62.52
N GLY A 1122 -13.06 26.66 -63.50
CA GLY A 1122 -12.86 28.09 -63.29
C GLY A 1122 -11.41 28.52 -63.06
N ILE A 1123 -10.45 27.59 -63.14
CA ILE A 1123 -9.01 27.88 -63.09
C ILE A 1123 -8.50 28.17 -64.51
N ASP A 1124 -7.61 29.15 -64.65
CA ASP A 1124 -6.97 29.52 -65.90
C ASP A 1124 -5.43 29.56 -65.80
N ASN A 1125 -4.76 29.81 -66.92
CA ASN A 1125 -3.30 29.83 -67.02
C ASN A 1125 -2.60 30.94 -66.21
N THR A 1126 -3.35 31.82 -65.56
CA THR A 1126 -2.83 32.82 -64.63
C THR A 1126 -2.95 32.39 -63.16
N SER A 1127 -3.62 31.26 -62.90
CA SER A 1127 -3.88 30.77 -61.55
C SER A 1127 -2.64 30.09 -60.93
N PRO A 1128 -2.35 30.28 -59.62
CA PRO A 1128 -1.13 29.77 -58.98
C PRO A 1128 -0.96 28.24 -59.02
N ASN A 1129 -2.05 27.50 -59.12
CA ASN A 1129 -2.09 26.04 -59.22
C ASN A 1129 -2.28 25.53 -60.66
N TRP A 1130 -2.09 26.39 -61.67
CA TRP A 1130 -2.27 26.03 -63.09
C TRP A 1130 -1.44 24.81 -63.50
N GLU A 1131 -0.20 24.67 -63.01
CA GLU A 1131 0.67 23.54 -63.40
C GLU A 1131 0.10 22.16 -63.00
N GLN A 1132 -0.71 22.11 -61.94
CA GLN A 1132 -1.41 20.89 -61.52
C GLN A 1132 -2.77 20.73 -62.23
N ALA A 1133 -3.41 21.85 -62.55
CA ALA A 1133 -4.74 21.91 -63.16
C ALA A 1133 -4.72 21.77 -64.69
N LYS A 1134 -3.64 22.14 -65.38
CA LYS A 1134 -3.55 22.24 -66.85
C LYS A 1134 -3.82 20.93 -67.60
N LYS A 1135 -3.76 19.78 -66.91
CA LYS A 1135 -4.17 18.49 -67.46
C LYS A 1135 -5.67 18.40 -67.72
N ALA A 1136 -6.48 19.23 -67.06
CA ALA A 1136 -7.93 19.35 -67.24
C ALA A 1136 -8.33 20.40 -68.30
N ASP A 1137 -7.37 21.15 -68.88
CA ASP A 1137 -7.59 22.00 -70.06
C ASP A 1137 -7.40 21.15 -71.32
N VAL A 1138 -8.43 20.38 -71.66
CA VAL A 1138 -8.38 19.38 -72.73
C VAL A 1138 -8.43 20.00 -74.12
N ASN A 1139 -8.99 21.21 -74.23
CA ASN A 1139 -9.05 21.94 -75.50
C ASN A 1139 -7.83 22.86 -75.72
N LYS A 1140 -7.02 23.08 -74.68
CA LYS A 1140 -5.77 23.87 -74.64
C LYS A 1140 -5.98 25.36 -74.90
N ASP A 1141 -7.11 25.92 -74.50
CA ASP A 1141 -7.39 27.37 -74.61
C ASP A 1141 -6.93 28.19 -73.40
N GLY A 1142 -6.31 27.54 -72.41
CA GLY A 1142 -5.69 28.18 -71.26
C GLY A 1142 -6.66 28.46 -70.11
N LYS A 1143 -7.84 27.84 -70.11
CA LYS A 1143 -8.83 27.89 -69.02
C LYS A 1143 -9.58 26.56 -68.93
N ILE A 1144 -10.10 26.25 -67.74
CA ILE A 1144 -10.89 25.03 -67.52
C ILE A 1144 -12.33 25.47 -67.33
N ASP A 1145 -13.14 25.33 -68.37
CA ASP A 1145 -14.53 25.75 -68.36
C ASP A 1145 -15.50 24.66 -68.87
N ILE A 1146 -16.75 25.04 -69.08
CA ILE A 1146 -17.79 24.09 -69.48
C ILE A 1146 -17.50 23.42 -70.83
N VAL A 1147 -16.67 24.04 -71.69
CA VAL A 1147 -16.26 23.48 -72.98
C VAL A 1147 -15.34 22.27 -72.76
N ASP A 1148 -14.43 22.32 -71.80
CA ASP A 1148 -13.54 21.22 -71.42
C ASP A 1148 -14.33 20.05 -70.84
N LEU A 1149 -15.20 20.34 -69.87
CA LEU A 1149 -16.07 19.32 -69.27
C LEU A 1149 -17.00 18.71 -70.32
N ALA A 1150 -17.55 19.50 -71.24
CA ALA A 1150 -18.41 18.99 -72.30
C ALA A 1150 -17.65 18.13 -73.32
N ALA A 1151 -16.36 18.42 -73.58
CA ALA A 1151 -15.52 17.63 -74.48
C ALA A 1151 -15.27 16.22 -73.94
N VAL A 1152 -15.00 16.09 -72.64
CA VAL A 1152 -14.81 14.79 -71.97
C VAL A 1152 -16.16 14.09 -71.76
N ALA A 1153 -17.21 14.81 -71.35
CA ALA A 1153 -18.56 14.23 -71.18
C ALA A 1153 -19.10 13.61 -72.48
N LYS A 1154 -18.83 14.22 -73.65
CA LYS A 1154 -19.21 13.62 -74.95
C LYS A 1154 -18.54 12.27 -75.19
N LYS A 1155 -17.27 12.12 -74.80
CA LYS A 1155 -16.52 10.86 -74.96
C LYS A 1155 -16.99 9.76 -74.01
N ILE A 1156 -17.58 10.11 -72.87
CA ILE A 1156 -18.19 9.14 -71.93
C ILE A 1156 -19.51 8.60 -72.50
N VAL A 1157 -20.30 9.44 -73.19
CA VAL A 1157 -21.65 9.09 -73.66
C VAL A 1157 -21.66 8.52 -75.09
N GLY A 1158 -20.55 8.62 -75.84
CA GLY A 1158 -20.32 8.00 -77.15
C GLY A 1158 -19.49 8.85 -78.10
#